data_AF-A0A852LHA6-F1
#
_entry.id   AF-A0A852LHA6-F1
#
_cell.length_a   1.000
_cell.length_b   1.000
_cell.length_c   1.000
_cell.angle_alpha   90.00
_cell.angle_beta   90.00
_cell.angle_gamma   90.00
#
_symmetry.space_group_name_H-M   'P 1'
#
loop_
_entity.id
_entity.type
_entity.pdbx_description
1 polymer ?
#
loop_
_entity_poly.entity_id
_entity_poly.type
_entity_poly.pdbx_seq_one_letter_code
_entity_poly.pdbx_strand_id
1 'polypeptide(L)'
;LHSLLEVSLSSDLHTLNAHCNRISRIEGLSHLHNLRHLDLSSNQIRRIEGLSSLANLRTLSLSCNLITRVEGLEKLFNLTVLNLSYNQIHDLSGFQCLHGTSHNISHIDLHSNRVNNINHLLQCIKGLCCLTNLTLEKNGKANPVCRIAGYRETVLQMLPQLTSLDGRNISGEPVNPAEDNSSDLQCLEDVLGGLVSSGCPSSRDQNCVTLPIVTPHIDQALARFRERARIPVQSTASSSTELVSSSEPEKAELDKIYSDIRFKKIEEQISQILQKVSDTSRREAAPNVLKAKRDTDPTSESENESGKENRKFVKRSKIPTYRRTTLSTKCHENHLKNKILDRYPSSSSKCLRSSQRGSHFNSSSDARDLEVVGRKAEVLTGRQSNMEKVEEISSNATEESTYQVCFPSLEEKERRWKAEQAEKKLIEHVKELEKHAKEEKNIQSMAIDTTDKLNEFILKERGVKARLQADVQQLKDETERLTNELNQARNKEAEYKKAMQALEETLSKMETQRLQQRTVEMKQMQEAELKASANEREVQLLRISFRQQKEKVKQLHELLITREQEQRKALEARVALNGPEFQDALSKAVAKEEQRQEQRVKEFQEKISMLNQKHAQLEDAFRLALSIETKRYEEVKEDFENVTADLEEHKQALFELEQKEKEMRSLIRDLTSIVKEQKAKIAELTKSNEEATANLKHRTGELETVIEEDKQKAAQIELLKKENGKLVSQLTAQESVIDGLKMERKIWGQELAQQGAHLAQDRGKLEAKIEVLTNEIEMLKKQKEQDSDTIKIKNKIVDDQTETIRRLKEALQGKDKQIRKQHEENMEAQKIFQVQLDEKTTQLEEIMEKLERQNERKQELKQLLEEKKVELADIKNAHSALRMRWQGKGELLSQLEVQVRQMKESFDMKEKKLIEERNKSLQTQRIAVEKLHEMDNAFRKQLESMLAAHQEELLQLANEKEKQIEAANEKVYYVEEEMRQLLQETANNKKAMENKIRRLTHALNDLQQDL
;
A
#
# COMPACT_ATOMS: atom_id res chain seq x y z
N LEU A 1 9.35 -22.69 12.21
CA LEU A 1 10.26 -23.00 13.33
C LEU A 1 9.80 -22.27 14.58
N HIS A 2 9.83 -22.97 15.72
CA HIS A 2 9.61 -22.44 17.07
C HIS A 2 10.92 -22.34 17.87
N SER A 3 11.93 -23.15 17.55
CA SER A 3 13.32 -23.00 17.98
C SER A 3 14.27 -23.26 16.81
N LEU A 4 15.48 -22.71 16.89
CA LEU A 4 16.57 -23.02 15.96
C LEU A 4 17.16 -24.43 16.21
N LEU A 5 16.92 -25.02 17.40
CA LEU A 5 17.28 -26.40 17.72
C LEU A 5 16.46 -27.45 16.95
N GLU A 6 15.38 -27.03 16.27
CA GLU A 6 14.59 -27.88 15.37
C GLU A 6 15.32 -28.17 14.04
N VAL A 7 16.47 -27.53 13.77
CA VAL A 7 17.22 -27.62 12.50
C VAL A 7 18.69 -27.94 12.76
N SER A 8 19.20 -29.00 12.12
CA SER A 8 20.63 -29.34 12.11
C SER A 8 21.41 -28.39 11.19
N LEU A 9 21.91 -27.28 11.75
CA LEU A 9 22.72 -26.29 11.02
C LEU A 9 24.20 -26.69 10.96
N SER A 10 24.84 -26.57 9.79
CA SER A 10 26.27 -26.87 9.59
C SER A 10 27.19 -25.73 10.08
N SER A 11 28.36 -26.07 10.63
CA SER A 11 29.40 -25.14 11.11
C SER A 11 29.92 -24.16 10.05
N ASP A 12 29.80 -24.54 8.78
CA ASP A 12 30.41 -23.82 7.65
C ASP A 12 29.47 -22.77 7.05
N LEU A 13 28.30 -22.59 7.68
CA LEU A 13 27.26 -21.66 7.25
C LEU A 13 27.71 -20.20 7.44
N HIS A 14 27.78 -19.47 6.33
CA HIS A 14 28.16 -18.06 6.30
C HIS A 14 26.97 -17.09 6.42
N THR A 15 25.78 -17.51 6.00
CA THR A 15 24.54 -16.71 6.04
C THR A 15 23.38 -17.56 6.53
N LEU A 16 22.64 -17.08 7.53
CA LEU A 16 21.43 -17.72 8.06
C LEU A 16 20.27 -16.72 8.02
N ASN A 17 19.24 -17.04 7.24
CA ASN A 17 17.97 -16.32 7.28
C ASN A 17 16.89 -17.22 7.90
N ALA A 18 16.36 -16.77 9.04
CA ALA A 18 15.24 -17.37 9.76
C ALA A 18 14.15 -16.33 10.08
N HIS A 19 13.97 -15.35 9.18
CA HIS A 19 12.92 -14.33 9.27
C HIS A 19 11.51 -14.92 9.34
N CYS A 20 10.53 -14.12 9.79
CA CYS A 20 9.10 -14.44 9.75
C CYS A 20 8.69 -15.77 10.42
N ASN A 21 9.42 -16.18 11.46
CA ASN A 21 9.20 -17.43 12.20
C ASN A 21 8.55 -17.18 13.58
N ARG A 22 8.51 -18.20 14.44
CA ARG A 22 7.98 -18.11 15.81
C ARG A 22 9.05 -18.37 16.86
N ILE A 23 10.31 -18.06 16.54
CA ILE A 23 11.46 -18.23 17.42
C ILE A 23 11.32 -17.26 18.60
N SER A 24 11.39 -17.78 19.83
CA SER A 24 11.22 -16.99 21.06
C SER A 24 12.52 -16.73 21.82
N ARG A 25 13.58 -17.50 21.52
CA ARG A 25 14.92 -17.41 22.10
C ARG A 25 15.98 -17.65 21.03
N ILE A 26 17.17 -17.10 21.22
CA ILE A 26 18.32 -17.32 20.36
C ILE A 26 19.18 -18.42 21.00
N GLU A 27 19.20 -19.59 20.37
CA GLU A 27 19.83 -20.82 20.87
C GLU A 27 20.29 -21.68 19.67
N GLY A 28 21.17 -22.66 19.88
CA GLY A 28 21.63 -23.55 18.80
C GLY A 28 22.63 -22.94 17.79
N LEU A 29 23.13 -21.71 18.02
CA LEU A 29 24.11 -21.04 17.14
C LEU A 29 25.57 -21.16 17.65
N SER A 30 25.81 -21.95 18.69
CA SER A 30 27.09 -22.01 19.42
C SER A 30 28.29 -22.49 18.58
N HIS A 31 28.04 -23.27 17.53
CA HIS A 31 29.06 -23.89 16.65
C HIS A 31 29.22 -23.19 15.29
N LEU A 32 28.43 -22.14 15.01
CA LEU A 32 28.40 -21.45 13.72
C LEU A 32 29.47 -20.35 13.61
N HIS A 33 30.74 -20.69 13.88
CA HIS A 33 31.83 -19.73 14.00
C HIS A 33 32.12 -18.94 12.71
N ASN A 34 31.71 -19.46 11.54
CA ASN A 34 31.90 -18.83 10.23
C ASN A 34 30.76 -17.88 9.82
N LEU A 35 29.70 -17.76 10.64
CA LEU A 35 28.51 -16.99 10.30
C LEU A 35 28.81 -15.47 10.24
N ARG A 36 28.55 -14.86 9.07
CA ARG A 36 28.73 -13.44 8.79
C ARG A 36 27.42 -12.66 8.77
N HIS A 37 26.32 -13.27 8.35
CA HIS A 37 25.01 -12.60 8.25
C HIS A 37 23.92 -13.44 8.91
N LEU A 38 23.16 -12.83 9.83
CA LEU A 38 22.07 -13.46 10.58
C LEU A 38 20.81 -12.59 10.54
N ASP A 39 19.75 -13.09 9.91
CA ASP A 39 18.42 -12.49 9.96
C ASP A 39 17.45 -13.33 10.80
N LEU A 40 16.98 -12.72 11.88
CA LEU A 40 15.98 -13.22 12.82
C LEU A 40 14.80 -12.25 12.93
N SER A 41 14.59 -11.41 11.91
CA SER A 41 13.49 -10.44 11.87
C SER A 41 12.11 -11.09 11.92
N SER A 42 11.11 -10.34 12.41
CA SER A 42 9.71 -10.77 12.48
C SER A 42 9.51 -12.10 13.24
N ASN A 43 10.13 -12.21 14.41
CA ASN A 43 10.05 -13.35 15.33
C ASN A 43 9.45 -12.91 16.69
N GLN A 44 9.61 -13.72 17.75
CA GLN A 44 9.05 -13.44 19.09
C GLN A 44 10.15 -13.31 20.16
N ILE A 45 11.38 -12.96 19.75
CA ILE A 45 12.57 -12.89 20.61
C ILE A 45 12.41 -11.74 21.61
N ARG A 46 12.68 -12.00 22.89
CA ARG A 46 12.52 -11.03 24.00
C ARG A 46 13.84 -10.52 24.59
N ARG A 47 14.94 -11.23 24.35
CA ARG A 47 16.29 -10.94 24.86
C ARG A 47 17.32 -11.30 23.80
N ILE A 48 18.44 -10.58 23.81
CA ILE A 48 19.58 -10.87 22.96
C ILE A 48 20.52 -11.78 23.77
N GLU A 49 20.50 -13.08 23.47
CA GLU A 49 21.30 -14.12 24.14
C GLU A 49 21.87 -15.09 23.09
N GLY A 50 22.73 -16.03 23.46
CA GLY A 50 23.19 -17.11 22.56
C GLY A 50 24.17 -16.72 21.42
N LEU A 51 24.44 -15.44 21.19
CA LEU A 51 25.30 -14.95 20.08
C LEU A 51 26.81 -14.98 20.35
N SER A 52 27.26 -15.34 21.56
CA SER A 52 28.65 -15.15 22.03
C SER A 52 29.73 -15.94 21.29
N SER A 53 29.35 -16.91 20.46
CA SER A 53 30.22 -17.72 19.58
C SER A 53 30.53 -17.08 18.22
N LEU A 54 29.75 -16.06 17.82
CA LEU A 54 29.65 -15.57 16.45
C LEU A 54 30.62 -14.40 16.19
N ALA A 55 31.90 -14.58 16.51
CA ALA A 55 32.91 -13.52 16.43
C ALA A 55 33.10 -12.94 15.02
N ASN A 56 32.73 -13.67 13.96
CA ASN A 56 32.80 -13.25 12.56
C ASN A 56 31.52 -12.58 12.02
N LEU A 57 30.49 -12.41 12.86
CA LEU A 57 29.21 -11.84 12.44
C LEU A 57 29.36 -10.35 12.10
N ARG A 58 28.97 -9.97 10.88
CA ARG A 58 28.97 -8.60 10.32
C ARG A 58 27.59 -7.97 10.33
N THR A 59 26.56 -8.73 9.97
CA THR A 59 25.17 -8.25 9.88
C THR A 59 24.28 -9.01 10.84
N LEU A 60 23.56 -8.28 11.71
CA LEU A 60 22.55 -8.84 12.60
C LEU A 60 21.22 -8.10 12.44
N SER A 61 20.20 -8.80 11.95
CA SER A 61 18.84 -8.31 11.87
C SER A 61 17.95 -8.99 12.91
N LEU A 62 17.40 -8.18 13.82
CA LEU A 62 16.51 -8.55 14.91
C LEU A 62 15.25 -7.67 14.91
N SER A 63 14.90 -7.09 13.75
CA SER A 63 13.76 -6.19 13.61
C SER A 63 12.42 -6.91 13.85
N CYS A 64 11.36 -6.16 14.19
CA CYS A 64 10.01 -6.71 14.42
C CYS A 64 9.98 -7.86 15.46
N ASN A 65 10.65 -7.68 16.60
CA ASN A 65 10.69 -8.63 17.71
C ASN A 65 10.13 -7.99 19.01
N LEU A 66 10.32 -8.65 20.16
CA LEU A 66 9.80 -8.23 21.47
C LEU A 66 10.91 -7.82 22.44
N ILE A 67 12.07 -7.39 21.94
CA ILE A 67 13.25 -7.04 22.73
C ILE A 67 12.99 -5.74 23.51
N THR A 68 13.37 -5.70 24.79
CA THR A 68 13.11 -4.55 25.69
C THR A 68 14.36 -3.80 26.15
N ARG A 69 15.54 -4.43 26.06
CA ARG A 69 16.85 -3.83 26.35
C ARG A 69 17.89 -4.30 25.34
N VAL A 70 18.94 -3.50 25.12
CA VAL A 70 20.16 -3.97 24.44
C VAL A 70 21.03 -4.72 25.44
N GLU A 71 21.41 -5.97 25.11
CA GLU A 71 22.28 -6.85 25.91
C GLU A 71 22.99 -7.86 24.99
N GLY A 72 23.95 -8.64 25.49
CA GLY A 72 24.48 -9.83 24.79
C GLY A 72 25.38 -9.63 23.55
N LEU A 73 25.69 -8.39 23.15
CA LEU A 73 26.47 -8.09 21.93
C LEU A 73 28.00 -8.15 22.09
N GLU A 74 28.51 -8.34 23.32
CA GLU A 74 29.91 -8.04 23.73
C GLU A 74 31.02 -8.70 22.89
N LYS A 75 30.76 -9.89 22.34
CA LYS A 75 31.73 -10.70 21.58
C LYS A 75 31.64 -10.54 20.07
N LEU A 76 30.75 -9.67 19.58
CA LEU A 76 30.51 -9.46 18.14
C LEU A 76 31.45 -8.37 17.59
N PHE A 77 32.77 -8.60 17.68
CA PHE A 77 33.80 -7.62 17.33
C PHE A 77 33.72 -7.13 15.86
N ASN A 78 33.39 -8.05 14.94
CA ASN A 78 33.29 -7.77 13.51
C ASN A 78 31.91 -7.24 13.07
N LEU A 79 30.99 -6.98 14.00
CA LEU A 79 29.64 -6.49 13.67
C LEU A 79 29.73 -5.07 13.09
N THR A 80 29.18 -4.88 11.89
CA THR A 80 29.12 -3.58 11.20
C THR A 80 27.70 -3.04 11.17
N VAL A 81 26.70 -3.91 10.93
CA VAL A 81 25.30 -3.53 10.72
C VAL A 81 24.40 -4.24 11.74
N LEU A 82 23.65 -3.45 12.51
CA LEU A 82 22.71 -3.92 13.53
C LEU A 82 21.32 -3.30 13.33
N ASN A 83 20.32 -4.13 13.01
CA ASN A 83 18.93 -3.69 12.89
C ASN A 83 18.08 -4.22 14.06
N LEU A 84 17.67 -3.31 14.93
CA LEU A 84 16.82 -3.50 16.10
C LEU A 84 15.48 -2.74 15.99
N SER A 85 15.13 -2.25 14.79
CA SER A 85 13.87 -1.53 14.55
C SER A 85 12.62 -2.35 14.94
N TYR A 86 11.51 -1.68 15.23
CA TYR A 86 10.23 -2.33 15.60
C TYR A 86 10.33 -3.31 16.79
N ASN A 87 11.07 -2.92 17.84
CA ASN A 87 11.10 -3.63 19.11
C ASN A 87 10.46 -2.77 20.23
N GLN A 88 10.63 -3.14 21.49
CA GLN A 88 10.12 -2.40 22.67
C GLN A 88 11.27 -1.83 23.51
N ILE A 89 12.41 -1.52 22.87
CA ILE A 89 13.65 -1.13 23.53
C ILE A 89 13.50 0.25 24.16
N HIS A 90 13.82 0.33 25.45
CA HIS A 90 13.89 1.57 26.23
C HIS A 90 15.24 1.71 26.95
N ASP A 91 15.90 0.58 27.25
CA ASP A 91 17.23 0.52 27.83
C ASP A 91 18.27 0.19 26.73
N LEU A 92 19.27 1.05 26.60
CA LEU A 92 20.37 0.96 25.62
C LEU A 92 21.74 0.66 26.27
N SER A 93 21.77 0.36 27.58
CA SER A 93 23.00 0.22 28.37
C SER A 93 24.00 -0.79 27.79
N GLY A 94 23.54 -1.88 27.16
CA GLY A 94 24.40 -2.87 26.52
C GLY A 94 25.29 -2.36 25.38
N PHE A 95 25.06 -1.16 24.82
CA PHE A 95 26.02 -0.53 23.90
C PHE A 95 27.30 -0.06 24.59
N GLN A 96 27.30 0.12 25.91
CA GLN A 96 28.50 0.52 26.67
C GLN A 96 29.58 -0.58 26.65
N CYS A 97 29.19 -1.86 26.51
CA CYS A 97 30.12 -2.98 26.31
C CYS A 97 30.79 -3.00 24.92
N LEU A 98 30.43 -2.08 24.02
CA LEU A 98 30.93 -1.96 22.65
C LEU A 98 31.71 -0.65 22.44
N HIS A 99 32.06 0.05 23.53
CA HIS A 99 32.80 1.30 23.48
C HIS A 99 34.29 1.09 23.16
N GLY A 100 34.84 1.95 22.31
CA GLY A 100 36.24 1.91 21.89
C GLY A 100 36.42 1.54 20.42
N THR A 101 37.60 1.02 20.07
CA THR A 101 38.02 0.69 18.69
C THR A 101 38.11 -0.82 18.42
N SER A 102 37.54 -1.64 19.31
CA SER A 102 37.51 -3.12 19.20
C SER A 102 36.27 -3.66 18.49
N HIS A 103 35.30 -2.80 18.16
CA HIS A 103 34.01 -3.15 17.59
C HIS A 103 33.70 -2.24 16.40
N ASN A 104 33.44 -2.83 15.24
CA ASN A 104 33.39 -2.10 13.96
C ASN A 104 31.98 -1.61 13.56
N ILE A 105 31.10 -1.35 14.53
CA ILE A 105 29.68 -1.05 14.27
C ILE A 105 29.54 0.34 13.64
N SER A 106 29.13 0.37 12.37
CA SER A 106 28.95 1.57 11.55
C SER A 106 27.49 1.95 11.36
N HIS A 107 26.56 0.98 11.35
CA HIS A 107 25.14 1.21 11.12
C HIS A 107 24.27 0.61 12.24
N ILE A 108 23.46 1.46 12.89
CA ILE A 108 22.45 1.05 13.86
C ILE A 108 21.06 1.57 13.46
N ASP A 109 20.11 0.65 13.24
CA ASP A 109 18.69 0.99 13.10
C ASP A 109 17.92 0.61 14.37
N LEU A 110 17.30 1.60 15.00
CA LEU A 110 16.51 1.53 16.23
C LEU A 110 15.11 2.14 16.03
N HIS A 111 14.67 2.43 14.80
CA HIS A 111 13.39 3.12 14.59
C HIS A 111 12.18 2.32 15.10
N SER A 112 11.05 2.98 15.38
CA SER A 112 9.87 2.35 16.00
C SER A 112 10.10 1.69 17.39
N ASN A 113 11.03 2.19 18.22
CA ASN A 113 11.26 1.70 19.60
C ASN A 113 10.68 2.66 20.67
N ARG A 114 11.03 2.44 21.94
CA ARG A 114 10.52 3.18 23.12
C ARG A 114 11.59 4.05 23.81
N VAL A 115 12.67 4.41 23.13
CA VAL A 115 13.73 5.26 23.68
C VAL A 115 13.17 6.67 23.93
N ASN A 116 13.17 7.11 25.19
CA ASN A 116 12.53 8.36 25.63
C ASN A 116 13.49 9.39 26.26
N ASN A 117 14.70 8.97 26.64
CA ASN A 117 15.66 9.82 27.36
C ASN A 117 16.89 10.08 26.48
N ILE A 118 17.06 11.34 26.05
CA ILE A 118 18.17 11.77 25.18
C ILE A 118 19.53 11.64 25.88
N ASN A 119 19.61 11.90 27.18
CA ASN A 119 20.87 11.76 27.93
C ASN A 119 21.31 10.29 28.00
N HIS A 120 20.36 9.36 28.16
CA HIS A 120 20.63 7.93 28.15
C HIS A 120 21.09 7.44 26.76
N LEU A 121 20.44 7.93 25.69
CA LEU A 121 20.85 7.67 24.31
C LEU A 121 22.29 8.12 24.05
N LEU A 122 22.60 9.37 24.39
CA LEU A 122 23.93 9.96 24.19
C LEU A 122 25.01 9.24 25.02
N GLN A 123 24.74 8.95 26.30
CA GLN A 123 25.68 8.21 27.15
C GLN A 123 26.00 6.81 26.58
N CYS A 124 25.01 6.11 26.04
CA CYS A 124 25.21 4.77 25.50
C CYS A 124 25.88 4.75 24.12
N ILE A 125 25.66 5.78 23.28
CA ILE A 125 26.18 5.82 21.90
C ILE A 125 27.54 6.54 21.78
N LYS A 126 27.86 7.50 22.66
CA LYS A 126 29.06 8.37 22.50
C LYS A 126 30.39 7.62 22.37
N GLY A 127 30.55 6.45 22.99
CA GLY A 127 31.77 5.64 22.90
C GLY A 127 31.84 4.71 21.68
N LEU A 128 30.83 4.69 20.81
CA LEU A 128 30.84 3.94 19.55
C LEU A 128 31.63 4.75 18.49
N CYS A 129 32.94 4.56 18.45
CA CYS A 129 33.86 5.37 17.63
C CYS A 129 33.66 5.20 16.12
N CYS A 130 33.16 4.03 15.68
CA CYS A 130 32.98 3.69 14.27
C CYS A 130 31.57 3.99 13.72
N LEU A 131 30.65 4.51 14.54
CA LEU A 131 29.24 4.68 14.17
C LEU A 131 29.04 5.88 13.23
N THR A 132 28.79 5.60 11.95
CA THR A 132 28.51 6.60 10.91
C THR A 132 27.01 6.85 10.71
N ASN A 133 26.17 5.81 10.84
CA ASN A 133 24.75 5.86 10.48
C ASN A 133 23.87 5.41 11.67
N LEU A 134 22.95 6.28 12.09
CA LEU A 134 22.00 6.01 13.18
C LEU A 134 20.57 6.34 12.74
N THR A 135 19.64 5.40 12.93
CA THR A 135 18.21 5.60 12.62
C THR A 135 17.36 5.38 13.86
N LEU A 136 16.63 6.39 14.29
CA LEU A 136 15.70 6.40 15.42
C LEU A 136 14.28 6.84 15.01
N GLU A 137 14.15 7.52 13.87
CA GLU A 137 12.92 7.74 13.13
C GLU A 137 13.05 7.31 11.66
N LYS A 138 12.02 6.63 11.14
CA LYS A 138 11.87 6.27 9.72
C LYS A 138 10.39 6.11 9.41
N ASN A 139 9.96 6.52 8.21
CA ASN A 139 8.59 6.31 7.69
C ASN A 139 7.47 6.67 8.70
N GLY A 140 7.61 7.79 9.40
CA GLY A 140 6.64 8.29 10.40
C GLY A 140 6.57 7.51 11.72
N LYS A 141 7.53 6.61 11.98
CA LYS A 141 7.59 5.80 13.21
C LYS A 141 8.83 6.12 14.03
N ALA A 142 8.75 7.26 14.71
CA ALA A 142 9.78 7.81 15.58
C ALA A 142 9.86 7.10 16.94
N ASN A 143 11.04 7.10 17.56
CA ASN A 143 11.16 6.92 19.00
C ASN A 143 10.61 8.14 19.76
N PRO A 144 10.13 8.00 21.01
CA PRO A 144 9.70 9.14 21.82
C PRO A 144 10.74 10.28 21.96
N VAL A 145 12.04 9.94 21.98
CA VAL A 145 13.16 10.90 22.05
C VAL A 145 13.21 11.88 20.86
N CYS A 146 12.78 11.44 19.67
CA CYS A 146 12.78 12.25 18.45
C CYS A 146 11.78 13.42 18.50
N ARG A 147 10.84 13.40 19.46
CA ARG A 147 9.84 14.46 19.68
C ARG A 147 10.34 15.62 20.55
N ILE A 148 11.58 15.54 21.04
CA ILE A 148 12.21 16.60 21.83
C ILE A 148 12.67 17.69 20.86
N ALA A 149 12.28 18.94 21.10
CA ALA A 149 12.74 20.07 20.30
C ALA A 149 14.28 20.19 20.36
N GLY A 150 14.94 20.37 19.22
CA GLY A 150 16.40 20.38 19.14
C GLY A 150 17.06 18.99 19.19
N TYR A 151 16.31 17.88 19.11
CA TYR A 151 16.85 16.52 19.17
C TYR A 151 17.94 16.24 18.11
N ARG A 152 17.70 16.62 16.84
CA ARG A 152 18.65 16.35 15.74
C ARG A 152 19.97 17.09 15.98
N GLU A 153 19.85 18.36 16.33
CA GLU A 153 20.94 19.29 16.59
C GLU A 153 21.75 18.82 17.80
N THR A 154 21.08 18.43 18.88
CA THR A 154 21.70 17.90 20.10
C THR A 154 22.44 16.59 19.83
N VAL A 155 21.87 15.68 19.04
CA VAL A 155 22.51 14.40 18.69
C VAL A 155 23.73 14.62 17.81
N LEU A 156 23.63 15.42 16.75
CA LEU A 156 24.77 15.70 15.86
C LEU A 156 25.89 16.50 16.56
N GLN A 157 25.55 17.45 17.45
CA GLN A 157 26.54 18.18 18.24
C GLN A 157 27.30 17.28 19.23
N MET A 158 26.64 16.26 19.77
CA MET A 158 27.20 15.38 20.80
C MET A 158 27.83 14.08 20.26
N LEU A 159 27.54 13.73 19.00
CA LEU A 159 28.06 12.57 18.27
C LEU A 159 28.71 12.99 16.92
N PRO A 160 29.87 13.68 16.95
CA PRO A 160 30.51 14.20 15.73
C PRO A 160 31.05 13.12 14.78
N GLN A 161 31.05 11.84 15.16
CA GLN A 161 31.37 10.72 14.26
C GLN A 161 30.26 10.42 13.23
N LEU A 162 29.05 10.95 13.45
CA LEU A 162 27.85 10.53 12.72
C LEU A 162 27.68 11.30 11.40
N THR A 163 27.71 10.58 10.27
CA THR A 163 27.51 11.13 8.93
C THR A 163 26.04 11.20 8.51
N SER A 164 25.21 10.30 9.06
CA SER A 164 23.77 10.21 8.73
C SER A 164 22.93 9.89 9.98
N LEU A 165 21.90 10.71 10.19
CA LEU A 165 20.91 10.57 11.26
C LEU A 165 19.51 10.55 10.67
N ASP A 166 18.71 9.54 11.00
CA ASP A 166 17.30 9.41 10.59
C ASP A 166 17.11 9.44 9.06
N GLY A 167 18.05 8.80 8.34
CA GLY A 167 18.10 8.74 6.88
C GLY A 167 18.53 10.04 6.19
N ARG A 168 19.00 11.04 6.95
CA ARG A 168 19.43 12.34 6.42
C ARG A 168 20.88 12.65 6.80
N ASN A 169 21.66 13.17 5.85
CA ASN A 169 23.04 13.59 6.07
C ASN A 169 23.13 14.82 7.01
N ILE A 170 24.35 15.26 7.33
CA ILE A 170 24.58 16.42 8.20
C ILE A 170 23.91 17.70 7.64
N SER A 171 23.85 17.87 6.32
CA SER A 171 23.15 18.98 5.63
C SER A 171 21.61 18.85 5.60
N GLY A 172 21.04 17.71 6.01
CA GLY A 172 19.59 17.49 6.13
C GLY A 172 18.90 16.87 4.90
N GLU A 173 19.66 16.54 3.87
CA GLU A 173 19.23 15.90 2.62
C GLU A 173 19.06 14.38 2.80
N PRO A 174 18.13 13.72 2.08
CA PRO A 174 17.94 12.28 2.18
C PRO A 174 19.14 11.51 1.60
N VAL A 175 19.70 10.58 2.38
CA VAL A 175 20.79 9.71 1.91
C VAL A 175 20.22 8.55 1.11
N ASN A 176 20.56 8.46 -0.17
CA ASN A 176 20.22 7.32 -1.01
C ASN A 176 21.07 6.09 -0.60
N PRO A 177 20.48 4.99 -0.11
CA PRO A 177 21.22 3.84 0.41
C PRO A 177 21.79 2.93 -0.70
N ALA A 178 22.04 3.47 -1.89
CA ALA A 178 22.49 2.73 -3.07
C ALA A 178 24.03 2.70 -3.20
N GLU A 179 24.72 3.74 -2.71
CA GLU A 179 26.15 3.96 -2.99
C GLU A 179 27.09 3.36 -1.93
N ASP A 180 26.63 3.23 -0.68
CA ASP A 180 27.42 2.64 0.43
C ASP A 180 27.59 1.10 0.33
N ASN A 181 26.81 0.40 -0.51
CA ASN A 181 26.83 -1.07 -0.60
C ASN A 181 28.00 -1.66 -1.41
N SER A 182 28.95 -0.82 -1.83
CA SER A 182 30.14 -1.21 -2.60
C SER A 182 31.07 -2.21 -1.87
N SER A 183 30.94 -2.35 -0.54
CA SER A 183 31.78 -3.27 0.26
C SER A 183 31.25 -4.71 0.38
N ASP A 184 29.95 -4.96 0.20
CA ASP A 184 29.36 -6.31 0.36
C ASP A 184 29.10 -7.02 -0.99
N LEU A 185 28.91 -6.27 -2.09
CA LEU A 185 28.69 -6.87 -3.42
C LEU A 185 29.90 -7.68 -3.93
N GLN A 186 31.12 -7.30 -3.56
CA GLN A 186 32.35 -7.98 -4.00
C GLN A 186 32.57 -9.37 -3.35
N CYS A 187 31.65 -9.84 -2.51
CA CYS A 187 31.65 -11.21 -1.97
C CYS A 187 30.43 -12.05 -2.44
N LEU A 188 29.52 -11.47 -3.23
CA LEU A 188 28.42 -12.21 -3.87
C LEU A 188 28.79 -12.79 -5.25
N GLU A 189 29.80 -12.23 -5.92
CA GLU A 189 30.36 -12.80 -7.15
C GLU A 189 30.99 -14.19 -6.88
N ASP A 190 31.69 -14.36 -5.74
CA ASP A 190 32.23 -15.65 -5.29
C ASP A 190 31.14 -16.74 -5.14
N VAL A 191 29.94 -16.35 -4.69
CA VAL A 191 28.82 -17.27 -4.46
C VAL A 191 28.13 -17.64 -5.78
N LEU A 192 28.00 -16.70 -6.70
CA LEU A 192 27.38 -16.95 -8.02
C LEU A 192 28.30 -17.73 -8.96
N GLY A 193 29.63 -17.59 -8.84
CA GLY A 193 30.60 -18.42 -9.55
C GLY A 193 30.51 -19.91 -9.21
N GLY A 194 30.01 -20.26 -8.01
CA GLY A 194 29.89 -21.65 -7.55
C GLY A 194 28.74 -22.46 -8.16
N LEU A 195 27.81 -21.83 -8.89
CA LEU A 195 26.61 -22.50 -9.42
C LEU A 195 26.67 -22.86 -10.92
N VAL A 196 27.80 -22.62 -11.59
CA VAL A 196 28.00 -22.99 -13.01
C VAL A 196 29.29 -23.79 -13.22
N SER A 197 29.37 -24.99 -12.64
CA SER A 197 30.00 -26.17 -13.26
C SER A 197 29.80 -27.43 -12.43
N SER A 198 29.09 -28.42 -12.96
CA SER A 198 29.03 -29.77 -12.36
C SER A 198 30.12 -30.66 -12.94
N GLY A 199 31.29 -30.69 -12.29
CA GLY A 199 32.43 -31.54 -12.69
C GLY A 199 33.22 -32.04 -11.48
N CYS A 200 33.30 -33.37 -11.33
CA CYS A 200 33.99 -34.04 -10.21
C CYS A 200 35.46 -34.41 -10.60
N PRO A 201 36.32 -34.89 -9.67
CA PRO A 201 37.30 -33.99 -9.05
C PRO A 201 38.76 -34.44 -9.25
N SER A 202 39.72 -33.59 -8.86
CA SER A 202 41.09 -34.05 -8.56
C SER A 202 41.82 -33.15 -7.58
N SER A 203 42.80 -33.75 -6.91
CA SER A 203 43.53 -33.21 -5.76
C SER A 203 44.64 -32.23 -6.12
N ARG A 204 44.93 -31.29 -5.21
CA ARG A 204 46.16 -31.35 -4.39
C ARG A 204 46.21 -30.30 -3.29
N ASP A 205 46.92 -30.64 -2.23
CA ASP A 205 47.31 -29.75 -1.13
C ASP A 205 48.31 -28.68 -1.61
N GLN A 206 48.29 -27.49 -0.99
CA GLN A 206 49.33 -27.14 -0.01
C GLN A 206 49.10 -25.77 0.66
N ASN A 207 49.57 -25.67 1.92
CA ASN A 207 49.63 -24.43 2.67
C ASN A 207 50.76 -23.51 2.13
N CYS A 208 50.56 -22.20 2.17
CA CYS A 208 51.59 -21.31 2.70
C CYS A 208 50.98 -20.02 3.28
N VAL A 209 51.77 -19.30 4.07
CA VAL A 209 51.35 -18.11 4.84
C VAL A 209 52.28 -16.93 4.49
N THR A 210 51.81 -15.72 4.78
CA THR A 210 52.54 -14.44 4.88
C THR A 210 52.77 -13.60 3.62
N LEU A 211 52.24 -12.37 3.72
CA LEU A 211 52.56 -11.09 3.09
C LEU A 211 54.04 -10.68 3.22
N PRO A 212 54.50 -9.53 2.65
CA PRO A 212 54.12 -8.82 1.41
C PRO A 212 55.39 -8.42 0.56
N ILE A 213 55.25 -7.66 -0.54
CA ILE A 213 56.15 -6.54 -0.90
C ILE A 213 55.65 -5.68 -2.10
N VAL A 214 56.18 -4.46 -2.15
CA VAL A 214 55.89 -3.27 -2.98
C VAL A 214 56.03 -3.45 -4.51
N THR A 215 55.25 -2.64 -5.24
CA THR A 215 55.29 -2.21 -6.67
C THR A 215 56.67 -1.61 -7.10
N PRO A 216 57.01 -1.33 -8.40
CA PRO A 216 56.13 -0.63 -9.37
C PRO A 216 56.37 -0.73 -10.91
N HIS A 217 55.56 0.08 -11.63
CA HIS A 217 55.72 0.67 -12.98
C HIS A 217 55.60 -0.18 -14.25
N ILE A 218 54.62 0.18 -15.10
CA ILE A 218 54.24 -0.48 -16.37
C ILE A 218 54.57 0.43 -17.57
N ASP A 219 55.79 0.95 -17.63
CA ASP A 219 56.25 1.81 -18.72
C ASP A 219 57.07 1.06 -19.79
N GLN A 220 57.46 -0.20 -19.50
CA GLN A 220 58.38 -0.97 -20.36
C GLN A 220 57.68 -1.90 -21.37
N ALA A 221 56.34 -2.03 -21.31
CA ALA A 221 55.57 -2.89 -22.21
C ALA A 221 55.29 -2.24 -23.59
N LEU A 222 54.98 -0.94 -23.61
CA LEU A 222 54.54 -0.23 -24.82
C LEU A 222 55.63 -0.02 -25.87
N ALA A 223 56.91 -0.23 -25.52
CA ALA A 223 58.04 -0.11 -26.43
C ALA A 223 58.22 -1.31 -27.39
N ARG A 224 57.60 -2.48 -27.11
CA ARG A 224 57.85 -3.73 -27.87
C ARG A 224 56.78 -4.13 -28.89
N PHE A 225 55.74 -3.32 -29.07
CA PHE A 225 54.64 -3.60 -30.03
C PHE A 225 54.61 -2.67 -31.25
N ARG A 226 55.70 -1.94 -31.53
CA ARG A 226 55.75 -0.92 -32.61
C ARG A 226 56.68 -1.23 -33.79
N GLU A 227 57.31 -2.40 -33.84
CA GLU A 227 58.14 -2.80 -34.98
C GLU A 227 57.78 -4.19 -35.55
N ARG A 228 57.87 -4.30 -36.88
CA ARG A 228 57.76 -5.51 -37.72
C ARG A 228 56.37 -6.18 -37.86
N ALA A 229 55.58 -5.62 -38.78
CA ALA A 229 54.94 -6.42 -39.82
C ALA A 229 54.76 -5.59 -41.11
N ARG A 230 55.42 -6.00 -42.21
CA ARG A 230 55.10 -5.58 -43.59
C ARG A 230 54.93 -6.82 -44.47
N ILE A 231 53.91 -6.75 -45.32
CA ILE A 231 53.50 -7.67 -46.40
C ILE A 231 54.65 -7.75 -47.46
N PRO A 232 54.98 -8.92 -48.11
CA PRO A 232 54.04 -9.59 -49.03
C PRO A 232 54.08 -11.13 -49.24
N VAL A 233 52.88 -11.67 -49.50
CA VAL A 233 52.44 -12.54 -50.63
C VAL A 233 53.48 -13.39 -51.39
N GLN A 234 53.27 -14.73 -51.43
CA GLN A 234 53.16 -15.52 -52.67
C GLN A 234 52.52 -16.91 -52.44
N SER A 235 52.11 -17.59 -53.52
CA SER A 235 51.19 -18.74 -53.50
C SER A 235 51.62 -19.91 -54.41
N THR A 236 51.50 -21.15 -53.94
CA THR A 236 51.31 -22.41 -54.69
C THR A 236 50.76 -23.47 -53.69
N ALA A 237 49.78 -24.35 -53.98
CA ALA A 237 49.53 -25.27 -55.11
C ALA A 237 50.44 -26.52 -55.08
N SER A 238 49.97 -27.78 -55.13
CA SER A 238 48.60 -28.33 -55.32
C SER A 238 48.48 -29.84 -54.98
N SER A 239 47.24 -30.37 -55.10
CA SER A 239 46.85 -31.78 -55.42
C SER A 239 46.64 -32.77 -54.25
N SER A 240 45.77 -33.78 -54.32
CA SER A 240 44.89 -34.30 -55.42
C SER A 240 43.46 -34.59 -54.87
N THR A 241 42.36 -34.26 -55.55
CA THR A 241 41.58 -35.06 -56.57
C THR A 241 40.87 -36.27 -55.92
N GLU A 242 39.58 -36.59 -56.11
CA GLU A 242 38.57 -36.42 -57.20
C GLU A 242 37.30 -35.66 -56.73
N LEU A 243 36.52 -34.85 -57.49
CA LEU A 243 35.97 -34.88 -58.87
C LEU A 243 34.72 -35.79 -59.04
N VAL A 244 33.64 -35.44 -59.77
CA VAL A 244 33.02 -34.16 -60.26
C VAL A 244 31.64 -34.52 -60.88
N SER A 245 30.62 -33.70 -61.16
CA SER A 245 30.25 -32.27 -61.01
C SER A 245 28.76 -32.22 -60.54
N SER A 246 27.75 -31.41 -60.93
CA SER A 246 27.43 -30.13 -61.64
C SER A 246 25.89 -29.93 -61.47
N SER A 247 25.22 -28.79 -61.55
CA SER A 247 25.50 -27.34 -61.72
C SER A 247 24.24 -26.60 -61.18
N GLU A 248 24.30 -25.54 -60.37
CA GLU A 248 24.75 -24.15 -60.66
C GLU A 248 23.98 -23.44 -61.79
N PRO A 249 23.89 -22.09 -61.81
CA PRO A 249 24.40 -21.05 -60.86
C PRO A 249 23.22 -20.31 -60.15
N GLU A 250 23.33 -19.34 -59.23
CA GLU A 250 24.39 -18.63 -58.44
C GLU A 250 23.67 -17.98 -57.20
N LYS A 251 24.21 -17.21 -56.23
CA LYS A 251 25.52 -16.56 -55.96
C LYS A 251 25.76 -16.53 -54.42
N ALA A 252 26.37 -15.48 -53.85
CA ALA A 252 26.56 -15.29 -52.40
C ALA A 252 26.38 -13.83 -51.92
N GLU A 253 25.50 -13.62 -50.94
CA GLU A 253 25.25 -12.44 -50.07
C GLU A 253 24.07 -12.87 -49.16
N LEU A 254 23.98 -12.74 -47.82
CA LEU A 254 24.53 -11.76 -46.86
C LEU A 254 24.67 -12.39 -45.43
N ASP A 255 25.80 -13.02 -45.09
CA ASP A 255 26.16 -13.33 -43.68
C ASP A 255 26.64 -12.06 -42.95
N LYS A 256 25.78 -11.03 -42.94
CA LYS A 256 26.17 -9.65 -42.60
C LYS A 256 25.06 -8.78 -42.02
N ILE A 257 23.94 -9.38 -41.60
CA ILE A 257 22.83 -8.70 -40.93
C ILE A 257 22.38 -9.51 -39.72
N TYR A 258 23.04 -9.32 -38.57
CA TYR A 258 22.41 -9.33 -37.23
C TYR A 258 23.34 -8.86 -36.08
N SER A 259 24.62 -8.60 -36.35
CA SER A 259 25.58 -8.04 -35.40
C SER A 259 25.55 -6.49 -35.28
N ASP A 260 24.65 -5.79 -35.97
CA ASP A 260 24.68 -4.31 -36.14
C ASP A 260 23.54 -3.53 -35.43
N ILE A 261 22.82 -4.14 -34.46
CA ILE A 261 21.75 -3.46 -33.68
C ILE A 261 22.04 -3.46 -32.16
N ARG A 262 23.29 -3.17 -31.78
CA ARG A 262 23.61 -2.73 -30.40
C ARG A 262 24.66 -1.62 -30.28
N PHE A 263 25.45 -1.36 -31.32
CA PHE A 263 26.51 -0.34 -31.29
C PHE A 263 26.12 1.06 -31.78
N LYS A 264 24.88 1.27 -32.27
CA LYS A 264 24.42 2.54 -32.87
C LYS A 264 23.49 3.40 -31.98
N LYS A 265 23.64 3.34 -30.64
CA LYS A 265 22.85 4.20 -29.73
C LYS A 265 23.58 4.80 -28.52
N ILE A 266 24.90 4.61 -28.44
CA ILE A 266 25.74 5.20 -27.38
C ILE A 266 26.65 6.30 -27.96
N GLU A 267 27.22 6.11 -29.16
CA GLU A 267 28.09 7.09 -29.81
C GLU A 267 27.39 8.42 -30.16
N GLU A 268 26.08 8.37 -30.45
CA GLU A 268 25.30 9.55 -30.86
C GLU A 268 24.91 10.46 -29.67
N GLN A 269 24.92 9.95 -28.43
CA GLN A 269 24.67 10.76 -27.22
C GLN A 269 25.95 11.41 -26.67
N ILE A 270 27.12 10.80 -26.87
CA ILE A 270 28.41 11.38 -26.45
C ILE A 270 28.74 12.66 -27.25
N SER A 271 28.23 12.76 -28.47
CA SER A 271 28.55 13.84 -29.43
C SER A 271 27.84 15.19 -29.16
N GLN A 272 27.02 15.34 -28.11
CA GLN A 272 26.29 16.61 -27.84
C GLN A 272 26.75 17.40 -26.60
N ILE A 273 27.64 16.87 -25.75
CA ILE A 273 28.07 17.56 -24.52
C ILE A 273 29.45 18.25 -24.68
N LEU A 274 30.23 17.92 -25.71
CA LEU A 274 31.58 18.43 -25.94
C LEU A 274 31.71 19.43 -27.12
N GLN A 275 30.79 20.39 -27.25
CA GLN A 275 31.04 21.56 -28.11
C GLN A 275 30.46 22.89 -27.60
N LYS A 276 30.79 23.32 -26.36
CA LYS A 276 30.80 24.75 -25.97
C LYS A 276 31.44 25.13 -24.61
N VAL A 277 32.72 24.80 -24.35
CA VAL A 277 33.58 25.64 -23.46
C VAL A 277 35.04 25.64 -23.95
N SER A 278 35.38 26.60 -24.82
CA SER A 278 36.75 27.06 -25.15
C SER A 278 36.62 28.28 -26.09
N ASP A 279 37.40 29.35 -25.99
CA ASP A 279 38.47 29.69 -25.04
C ASP A 279 38.51 31.20 -24.77
N THR A 280 38.98 31.62 -23.60
CA THR A 280 40.15 32.50 -23.49
C THR A 280 40.66 32.61 -22.05
N SER A 281 41.97 32.41 -21.88
CA SER A 281 42.73 32.86 -20.70
C SER A 281 43.38 34.23 -21.04
N ARG A 282 44.10 34.96 -20.17
CA ARG A 282 45.01 34.57 -19.06
C ARG A 282 45.46 35.84 -18.30
N ARG A 283 46.04 35.67 -17.09
CA ARG A 283 47.03 36.59 -16.44
C ARG A 283 46.54 37.97 -15.94
N GLU A 284 47.12 38.61 -14.91
CA GLU A 284 48.07 38.18 -13.84
C GLU A 284 48.00 39.15 -12.62
N ALA A 285 48.54 38.71 -11.46
CA ALA A 285 49.00 39.53 -10.32
C ALA A 285 48.01 40.28 -9.37
N ALA A 286 48.52 40.48 -8.15
CA ALA A 286 48.08 41.34 -7.04
C ALA A 286 49.36 42.06 -6.49
N PRO A 287 49.37 42.97 -5.48
CA PRO A 287 48.34 43.29 -4.47
C PRO A 287 48.22 44.81 -4.07
N ASN A 288 47.55 45.07 -2.93
CA ASN A 288 47.76 46.16 -1.92
C ASN A 288 46.71 47.30 -1.70
N VAL A 289 46.04 47.20 -0.53
CA VAL A 289 45.98 48.20 0.58
C VAL A 289 45.25 49.56 0.40
N LEU A 290 44.07 49.70 1.04
CA LEU A 290 43.66 50.69 2.10
C LEU A 290 42.12 50.57 2.36
N LYS A 291 41.64 50.17 3.54
CA LYS A 291 41.15 51.00 4.69
C LYS A 291 40.05 52.05 4.35
N ALA A 292 38.89 52.10 5.02
CA ALA A 292 38.22 51.15 5.94
C ALA A 292 36.66 51.23 5.83
N LYS A 293 35.77 51.71 6.75
CA LYS A 293 35.89 52.31 8.10
C LYS A 293 34.51 52.47 8.82
N ARG A 294 34.17 51.58 9.79
CA ARG A 294 33.08 51.73 10.83
C ARG A 294 31.63 51.75 10.31
N ASP A 295 30.54 51.56 11.08
CA ASP A 295 30.11 50.81 12.30
C ASP A 295 28.54 50.68 12.13
N THR A 296 27.67 49.98 12.88
CA THR A 296 27.64 49.41 14.25
C THR A 296 26.57 48.29 14.35
N ASP A 297 26.57 47.53 15.45
CA ASP A 297 25.59 46.50 15.91
C ASP A 297 24.42 47.12 16.75
N PRO A 298 23.43 46.39 17.35
CA PRO A 298 22.98 44.98 17.20
C PRO A 298 21.44 44.69 17.29
N THR A 299 21.07 43.40 17.20
CA THR A 299 19.97 42.65 17.93
C THR A 299 18.46 42.76 17.61
N SER A 300 17.81 41.59 17.77
CA SER A 300 16.39 41.24 18.01
C SER A 300 15.33 41.58 16.93
N GLU A 301 14.28 40.79 16.64
CA GLU A 301 13.69 39.49 17.05
C GLU A 301 12.19 39.66 17.39
N SER A 302 11.36 38.68 16.97
CA SER A 302 10.07 38.31 17.58
C SER A 302 8.88 39.31 17.41
N GLU A 303 7.60 38.90 17.39
CA GLU A 303 7.03 37.55 17.30
C GLU A 303 5.57 37.55 16.78
N ASN A 304 4.99 36.34 16.66
CA ASN A 304 3.60 36.08 16.28
C ASN A 304 2.59 36.27 17.44
N GLU A 305 1.31 36.17 17.10
CA GLU A 305 0.22 36.05 18.07
C GLU A 305 0.42 34.90 19.08
N SER A 306 0.25 35.20 20.36
CA SER A 306 -0.31 34.25 21.33
C SER A 306 -0.94 35.03 22.49
N GLY A 307 -1.67 34.35 23.37
CA GLY A 307 -2.13 34.99 24.60
C GLY A 307 -2.74 34.03 25.60
N LYS A 308 -2.53 34.32 26.90
CA LYS A 308 -3.48 34.06 28.01
C LYS A 308 -2.96 34.49 29.40
N GLU A 309 -3.91 34.95 30.21
CA GLU A 309 -4.05 34.73 31.67
C GLU A 309 -3.20 35.47 32.75
N ASN A 310 -3.93 36.34 33.48
CA ASN A 310 -4.09 36.34 34.96
C ASN A 310 -2.91 36.69 35.91
N ARG A 311 -2.92 37.93 36.48
CA ARG A 311 -3.01 38.17 37.96
C ARG A 311 -3.17 39.66 38.42
N LYS A 312 -4.38 39.98 38.89
CA LYS A 312 -4.76 40.61 40.19
C LYS A 312 -4.04 41.87 40.78
N PHE A 313 -4.89 42.85 41.21
CA PHE A 313 -4.69 43.97 42.18
C PHE A 313 -3.90 45.22 41.70
N VAL A 314 -4.24 46.49 42.04
CA VAL A 314 -5.50 47.12 42.54
C VAL A 314 -5.49 48.68 42.47
N LYS A 315 -6.65 49.34 42.71
CA LYS A 315 -6.94 50.78 43.04
C LYS A 315 -7.15 51.84 41.93
N ARG A 316 -8.42 52.31 41.84
CA ARG A 316 -8.97 53.70 41.63
C ARG A 316 -8.59 54.46 40.33
N SER A 317 -9.44 55.26 39.67
CA SER A 317 -10.91 55.54 39.64
C SER A 317 -11.15 56.59 38.52
N LYS A 318 -12.30 56.81 37.84
CA LYS A 318 -13.75 56.76 38.15
C LYS A 318 -14.53 56.14 36.94
N ILE A 319 -15.84 55.83 36.86
CA ILE A 319 -17.13 56.22 37.52
C ILE A 319 -17.79 57.51 36.91
N PRO A 320 -19.10 57.55 36.52
CA PRO A 320 -20.04 56.42 36.24
C PRO A 320 -21.23 56.62 35.21
N THR A 321 -21.77 55.51 34.69
CA THR A 321 -23.24 55.23 34.43
C THR A 321 -24.04 56.07 33.39
N TYR A 322 -25.30 55.78 32.98
CA TYR A 322 -26.43 54.88 33.40
C TYR A 322 -26.94 54.05 32.18
N ARG A 323 -27.04 52.70 32.24
CA ARG A 323 -28.23 51.83 32.56
C ARG A 323 -29.29 51.63 31.44
N ARG A 324 -30.15 50.58 31.42
CA ARG A 324 -30.08 49.16 31.88
C ARG A 324 -31.32 48.33 31.48
N THR A 325 -31.08 47.25 30.72
CA THR A 325 -31.63 45.87 30.77
C THR A 325 -32.83 45.47 31.67
N THR A 326 -33.77 44.68 31.12
CA THR A 326 -34.50 43.48 31.68
C THR A 326 -35.20 42.72 30.51
N LEU A 327 -35.21 41.37 30.35
CA LEU A 327 -35.72 40.24 31.18
C LEU A 327 -37.27 40.18 31.27
N SER A 328 -37.99 39.04 31.27
CA SER A 328 -37.73 37.59 30.99
C SER A 328 -39.09 36.79 31.03
N THR A 329 -39.07 35.45 30.89
CA THR A 329 -40.16 34.46 31.23
C THR A 329 -41.40 34.38 30.30
N LYS A 330 -42.18 33.28 30.17
CA LYS A 330 -42.05 31.84 30.55
C LYS A 330 -43.10 30.96 29.81
N CYS A 331 -42.77 29.65 29.64
CA CYS A 331 -43.64 28.45 29.77
C CYS A 331 -44.95 28.21 28.95
N HIS A 332 -45.07 26.96 28.43
CA HIS A 332 -46.29 26.15 28.21
C HIS A 332 -47.39 26.65 27.24
N GLU A 333 -48.28 25.84 26.65
CA GLU A 333 -48.29 24.41 26.23
C GLU A 333 -49.61 24.16 25.45
N ASN A 334 -49.74 23.01 24.76
CA ASN A 334 -51.00 22.45 24.23
C ASN A 334 -51.66 23.24 23.07
N HIS A 335 -52.58 22.67 22.27
CA HIS A 335 -52.70 21.37 21.58
C HIS A 335 -53.96 21.48 20.69
N LEU A 336 -54.24 20.51 19.78
CA LEU A 336 -55.54 20.33 19.09
C LEU A 336 -55.95 21.44 18.07
N LYS A 337 -56.66 21.17 16.96
CA LYS A 337 -56.79 19.96 16.10
C LYS A 337 -57.52 20.35 14.80
N ASN A 338 -57.49 19.46 13.79
CA ASN A 338 -58.46 19.35 12.68
C ASN A 338 -58.45 20.46 11.60
N LYS A 339 -58.80 20.22 10.33
CA LYS A 339 -58.92 18.98 9.50
C LYS A 339 -59.07 19.36 8.01
N ILE A 340 -58.49 18.57 7.08
CA ILE A 340 -59.10 17.93 5.87
C ILE A 340 -59.91 18.85 4.89
N LEU A 341 -59.77 18.86 3.55
CA LEU A 341 -59.57 17.76 2.58
C LEU A 341 -58.84 18.19 1.28
N ASP A 342 -58.33 17.19 0.56
CA ASP A 342 -57.77 17.12 -0.80
C ASP A 342 -58.30 18.08 -1.90
N ARG A 343 -57.42 18.42 -2.85
CA ARG A 343 -57.39 17.69 -4.16
C ARG A 343 -56.12 17.91 -5.00
N TYR A 344 -55.54 16.79 -5.42
CA TYR A 344 -54.69 16.62 -6.61
C TYR A 344 -55.55 16.76 -7.91
N PRO A 345 -54.99 16.90 -9.14
CA PRO A 345 -53.67 16.40 -9.55
C PRO A 345 -52.78 17.34 -10.40
N SER A 346 -51.67 16.72 -10.84
CA SER A 346 -50.63 17.16 -11.78
C SER A 346 -51.17 17.42 -13.22
N SER A 347 -50.40 17.80 -14.25
CA SER A 347 -48.93 17.69 -14.46
C SER A 347 -48.48 18.49 -15.70
N SER A 348 -47.21 18.90 -15.73
CA SER A 348 -46.36 19.08 -16.95
C SER A 348 -46.78 20.15 -18.00
N SER A 349 -45.91 20.68 -18.87
CA SER A 349 -44.47 20.46 -19.13
C SER A 349 -43.81 21.64 -19.87
N LYS A 350 -42.48 21.73 -19.75
CA LYS A 350 -41.47 22.19 -20.73
C LYS A 350 -41.78 23.47 -21.56
N CYS A 351 -41.14 24.62 -21.36
CA CYS A 351 -39.68 24.94 -21.48
C CYS A 351 -39.18 25.11 -22.93
N LEU A 352 -38.70 26.32 -23.23
CA LEU A 352 -37.64 26.82 -24.16
C LEU A 352 -37.91 28.35 -24.26
N ARG A 353 -36.95 29.28 -24.08
CA ARG A 353 -35.77 29.65 -24.92
C ARG A 353 -36.18 30.02 -26.37
N SER A 354 -35.73 31.13 -26.97
CA SER A 354 -34.73 32.12 -26.52
C SER A 354 -34.69 33.40 -27.39
N SER A 355 -34.13 34.47 -26.84
CA SER A 355 -33.27 35.50 -27.49
C SER A 355 -33.64 36.08 -28.88
N GLN A 356 -33.95 37.37 -28.93
CA GLN A 356 -33.19 38.48 -29.58
C GLN A 356 -33.94 39.81 -29.28
N ARG A 357 -33.36 41.00 -29.05
CA ARG A 357 -32.12 41.72 -29.42
C ARG A 357 -32.33 42.72 -30.57
N GLY A 358 -32.41 44.01 -30.20
CA GLY A 358 -32.34 45.19 -31.07
C GLY A 358 -33.68 45.72 -31.60
N SER A 359 -33.82 46.97 -32.07
CA SER A 359 -33.08 48.23 -31.77
C SER A 359 -33.55 49.36 -32.71
N HIS A 360 -34.13 50.45 -32.19
CA HIS A 360 -34.51 51.69 -32.91
C HIS A 360 -35.59 51.48 -34.02
N PHE A 361 -36.53 52.40 -34.31
CA PHE A 361 -36.39 53.85 -34.50
C PHE A 361 -37.70 54.64 -34.19
N ASN A 362 -37.54 55.94 -33.98
CA ASN A 362 -38.44 57.10 -34.08
C ASN A 362 -40.00 57.00 -34.06
N SER A 363 -40.55 57.96 -33.30
CA SER A 363 -41.68 58.88 -33.61
C SER A 363 -43.13 58.36 -33.74
N SER A 364 -44.00 59.01 -32.92
CA SER A 364 -45.36 59.52 -33.20
C SER A 364 -46.17 58.98 -34.40
N SER A 365 -47.47 58.72 -34.27
CA SER A 365 -48.39 58.89 -33.13
C SER A 365 -49.68 58.05 -33.36
N ASP A 366 -50.75 58.40 -32.64
CA ASP A 366 -52.13 57.97 -32.84
C ASP A 366 -52.46 56.52 -32.42
N ALA A 367 -53.66 56.20 -31.94
CA ALA A 367 -54.69 56.98 -31.26
C ALA A 367 -55.75 56.01 -30.68
N ARG A 368 -56.53 56.45 -29.67
CA ARG A 368 -57.87 55.91 -29.29
C ARG A 368 -57.90 54.46 -28.75
N ASP A 369 -58.86 53.99 -27.94
CA ASP A 369 -59.91 54.58 -27.07
C ASP A 369 -59.78 53.86 -25.69
N LEU A 370 -60.17 54.32 -24.50
CA LEU A 370 -61.10 55.35 -24.00
C LEU A 370 -62.61 54.98 -23.94
N GLU A 371 -63.04 54.32 -22.84
CA GLU A 371 -64.34 54.50 -22.16
C GLU A 371 -64.12 54.25 -20.64
N VAL A 372 -64.38 55.20 -19.72
CA VAL A 372 -65.67 55.69 -19.17
C VAL A 372 -66.21 54.70 -18.10
N VAL A 373 -66.51 55.08 -16.84
CA VAL A 373 -67.33 56.18 -16.27
C VAL A 373 -66.61 56.81 -15.05
N GLY A 374 -66.81 58.08 -14.63
CA GLY A 374 -67.58 59.22 -15.17
C GLY A 374 -67.72 60.33 -14.11
N ARG A 375 -67.54 61.62 -14.48
CA ARG A 375 -68.60 62.64 -14.75
C ARG A 375 -69.31 63.18 -13.48
N LYS A 376 -69.83 64.43 -13.42
CA LYS A 376 -70.03 65.50 -14.43
C LYS A 376 -69.40 66.84 -13.94
N ALA A 377 -68.99 67.83 -14.72
CA ALA A 377 -69.25 68.24 -16.12
C ALA A 377 -70.55 69.05 -16.38
N GLU A 378 -70.50 69.82 -17.48
CA GLU A 378 -71.60 70.48 -18.23
C GLU A 378 -72.17 71.83 -17.70
N VAL A 379 -72.59 72.81 -18.54
CA VAL A 379 -72.18 73.23 -19.91
C VAL A 379 -72.80 74.61 -20.32
N LEU A 380 -72.35 75.19 -21.44
CA LEU A 380 -73.04 76.15 -22.37
C LEU A 380 -73.19 77.68 -22.06
N THR A 381 -72.63 78.46 -23.01
CA THR A 381 -73.14 79.68 -23.69
C THR A 381 -74.03 80.73 -22.98
N GLY A 382 -73.61 82.01 -23.11
CA GLY A 382 -74.22 82.84 -24.18
C GLY A 382 -75.26 83.92 -23.85
N ARG A 383 -74.77 85.06 -23.32
CA ARG A 383 -75.23 86.44 -23.63
C ARG A 383 -76.56 86.98 -23.02
N GLN A 384 -76.39 88.10 -22.28
CA GLN A 384 -77.31 89.24 -22.06
C GLN A 384 -78.55 89.15 -21.13
N SER A 385 -78.43 89.93 -20.05
CA SER A 385 -79.39 90.92 -19.49
C SER A 385 -80.67 90.52 -18.72
N ASN A 386 -80.74 91.08 -17.50
CA ASN A 386 -81.86 91.82 -16.86
C ASN A 386 -82.63 91.23 -15.65
N MET A 387 -82.77 92.09 -14.61
CA MET A 387 -83.84 92.18 -13.59
C MET A 387 -83.94 91.04 -12.55
N GLU A 388 -84.36 91.25 -11.29
CA GLU A 388 -84.65 92.48 -10.49
C GLU A 388 -84.65 92.20 -8.97
N LYS A 389 -84.23 93.18 -8.14
CA LYS A 389 -84.76 93.52 -6.77
C LYS A 389 -84.72 92.41 -5.66
N VAL A 390 -84.95 92.67 -4.35
CA VAL A 390 -85.32 93.86 -3.53
C VAL A 390 -84.77 93.67 -2.08
N GLU A 391 -84.56 94.66 -1.20
CA GLU A 391 -84.76 96.13 -1.23
C GLU A 391 -83.40 96.90 -1.03
N GLU A 392 -83.02 97.66 0.02
CA GLU A 392 -83.62 98.06 1.31
C GLU A 392 -83.19 99.48 1.78
N ILE A 393 -83.52 99.84 3.03
CA ILE A 393 -83.47 101.16 3.70
C ILE A 393 -82.05 101.45 4.27
N SER A 394 -81.52 102.67 4.46
CA SER A 394 -82.05 104.05 4.67
C SER A 394 -81.20 105.11 3.92
N SER A 395 -81.75 106.06 3.14
CA SER A 395 -82.27 107.40 3.52
C SER A 395 -81.31 108.28 4.36
N ASN A 396 -81.13 109.61 4.22
CA ASN A 396 -81.67 110.72 3.38
C ASN A 396 -80.78 111.98 3.69
N ALA A 397 -80.84 113.20 3.14
CA ALA A 397 -81.38 113.91 1.96
C ALA A 397 -80.83 115.39 2.03
N THR A 398 -81.05 116.42 1.20
CA THR A 398 -81.85 116.67 -0.03
C THR A 398 -81.27 117.92 -0.74
N GLU A 399 -81.09 117.86 -2.08
CA GLU A 399 -81.43 118.87 -3.12
C GLU A 399 -81.08 120.39 -3.06
N GLU A 400 -81.20 121.02 -4.26
CA GLU A 400 -81.09 122.46 -4.58
C GLU A 400 -79.73 123.18 -4.39
N SER A 401 -79.43 124.31 -5.06
CA SER A 401 -79.74 124.77 -6.44
C SER A 401 -78.85 125.99 -6.79
N THR A 402 -78.26 125.98 -7.98
CA THR A 402 -77.77 127.14 -8.78
C THR A 402 -77.20 128.41 -8.08
N TYR A 403 -75.91 128.71 -8.27
CA TYR A 403 -75.42 129.88 -9.06
C TYR A 403 -73.87 130.06 -9.07
N GLN A 404 -73.32 130.30 -10.27
CA GLN A 404 -72.11 131.06 -10.63
C GLN A 404 -70.69 130.74 -10.05
N VAL A 405 -69.84 130.20 -10.97
CA VAL A 405 -68.54 130.77 -11.43
C VAL A 405 -67.25 130.69 -10.57
N CYS A 406 -66.19 130.21 -11.25
CA CYS A 406 -64.74 130.46 -11.10
C CYS A 406 -63.78 129.47 -10.37
N PHE A 407 -62.60 129.32 -11.00
CA PHE A 407 -61.31 128.72 -10.57
C PHE A 407 -61.13 127.20 -10.39
N PRO A 408 -60.52 126.51 -11.40
CA PRO A 408 -59.91 125.19 -11.26
C PRO A 408 -58.37 125.23 -11.17
N SER A 409 -57.77 124.55 -10.18
CA SER A 409 -56.31 124.26 -10.18
C SER A 409 -55.85 123.12 -9.24
N LEU A 410 -56.69 122.64 -8.31
CA LEU A 410 -56.25 121.75 -7.22
C LEU A 410 -56.44 120.23 -7.48
N GLU A 411 -57.51 119.82 -8.17
CA GLU A 411 -57.85 118.39 -8.31
C GLU A 411 -56.77 117.53 -9.00
N GLU A 412 -56.01 118.11 -9.92
CA GLU A 412 -55.06 117.37 -10.75
C GLU A 412 -53.83 116.87 -9.98
N LYS A 413 -53.48 117.55 -8.85
CA LYS A 413 -52.45 117.07 -7.94
C LYS A 413 -52.92 115.86 -7.13
N GLU A 414 -54.17 115.87 -6.68
CA GLU A 414 -54.73 114.77 -5.88
C GLU A 414 -54.87 113.48 -6.70
N ARG A 415 -55.29 113.59 -7.98
CA ARG A 415 -55.32 112.46 -8.93
C ARG A 415 -53.92 111.86 -9.13
N ARG A 416 -52.87 112.69 -9.31
CA ARG A 416 -51.48 112.20 -9.43
C ARG A 416 -50.99 111.52 -8.14
N TRP A 417 -51.26 112.10 -6.97
CA TRP A 417 -50.85 111.48 -5.70
C TRP A 417 -51.52 110.13 -5.45
N LYS A 418 -52.82 109.99 -5.78
CA LYS A 418 -53.54 108.71 -5.70
C LYS A 418 -52.98 107.67 -6.70
N ALA A 419 -52.56 108.09 -7.89
CA ALA A 419 -51.89 107.21 -8.86
C ALA A 419 -50.50 106.75 -8.37
N GLU A 420 -49.67 107.66 -7.86
CA GLU A 420 -48.33 107.36 -7.32
C GLU A 420 -48.40 106.41 -6.10
N GLN A 421 -49.43 106.55 -5.26
CA GLN A 421 -49.70 105.63 -4.14
C GLN A 421 -50.19 104.26 -4.61
N ALA A 422 -50.96 104.19 -5.71
CA ALA A 422 -51.33 102.92 -6.32
C ALA A 422 -50.11 102.23 -6.96
N GLU A 423 -49.28 102.97 -7.68
CA GLU A 423 -48.03 102.48 -8.27
C GLU A 423 -47.06 101.91 -7.21
N LYS A 424 -46.86 102.63 -6.10
CA LYS A 424 -46.02 102.17 -4.99
C LYS A 424 -46.53 100.86 -4.37
N LYS A 425 -47.84 100.72 -4.15
CA LYS A 425 -48.46 99.46 -3.69
C LYS A 425 -48.32 98.33 -4.71
N LEU A 426 -48.40 98.64 -6.01
CA LEU A 426 -48.25 97.66 -7.07
C LEU A 426 -46.79 97.17 -7.17
N ILE A 427 -45.81 98.06 -7.01
CA ILE A 427 -44.38 97.72 -6.89
C ILE A 427 -44.11 96.89 -5.62
N GLU A 428 -44.79 97.18 -4.52
CA GLU A 428 -44.67 96.44 -3.25
C GLU A 428 -45.23 95.02 -3.39
N HIS A 429 -46.43 94.85 -3.95
CA HIS A 429 -46.98 93.53 -4.30
C HIS A 429 -46.12 92.77 -5.33
N VAL A 430 -45.53 93.42 -6.32
CA VAL A 430 -44.60 92.77 -7.27
C VAL A 430 -43.35 92.26 -6.56
N LYS A 431 -42.78 93.03 -5.63
CA LYS A 431 -41.64 92.57 -4.79
C LYS A 431 -42.03 91.40 -3.88
N GLU A 432 -43.25 91.40 -3.36
CA GLU A 432 -43.77 90.34 -2.50
C GLU A 432 -44.05 89.04 -3.28
N LEU A 433 -44.61 89.16 -4.49
CA LEU A 433 -44.72 88.05 -5.45
C LEU A 433 -43.36 87.53 -5.91
N GLU A 434 -42.39 88.41 -6.18
CA GLU A 434 -41.00 88.02 -6.46
C GLU A 434 -40.35 87.27 -5.29
N LYS A 435 -40.62 87.70 -4.06
CA LYS A 435 -40.13 87.04 -2.84
C LYS A 435 -40.75 85.65 -2.71
N HIS A 436 -42.07 85.53 -2.84
CA HIS A 436 -42.74 84.22 -2.82
C HIS A 436 -42.27 83.31 -3.95
N ALA A 437 -42.04 83.81 -5.17
CA ALA A 437 -41.50 83.02 -6.27
C ALA A 437 -40.03 82.57 -6.04
N LYS A 438 -39.26 83.27 -5.20
CA LYS A 438 -37.91 82.86 -4.76
C LYS A 438 -38.01 81.83 -3.62
N GLU A 439 -38.92 82.03 -2.67
CA GLU A 439 -39.22 81.07 -1.60
C GLU A 439 -39.74 79.74 -2.16
N GLU A 440 -40.67 79.76 -3.12
CA GLU A 440 -41.19 78.58 -3.79
C GLU A 440 -40.08 77.83 -4.56
N LYS A 441 -39.21 78.54 -5.29
CA LYS A 441 -38.05 77.91 -5.94
C LYS A 441 -37.07 77.28 -4.94
N ASN A 442 -36.86 77.91 -3.79
CA ASN A 442 -36.04 77.32 -2.72
C ASN A 442 -36.71 76.05 -2.13
N ILE A 443 -38.03 76.07 -1.93
CA ILE A 443 -38.80 74.91 -1.47
C ILE A 443 -38.77 73.77 -2.51
N GLN A 444 -38.93 74.09 -3.80
CA GLN A 444 -38.79 73.12 -4.90
C GLN A 444 -37.37 72.54 -4.96
N SER A 445 -36.33 73.37 -4.81
CA SER A 445 -34.94 72.89 -4.74
C SER A 445 -34.73 71.97 -3.54
N MET A 446 -35.25 72.31 -2.36
CA MET A 446 -35.18 71.45 -1.16
C MET A 446 -35.97 70.15 -1.31
N ALA A 447 -37.09 70.17 -2.05
CA ALA A 447 -37.89 68.98 -2.36
C ALA A 447 -37.15 68.04 -3.33
N ILE A 448 -36.44 68.59 -4.32
CA ILE A 448 -35.56 67.80 -5.22
C ILE A 448 -34.41 67.21 -4.41
N ASP A 449 -33.68 68.04 -3.65
CA ASP A 449 -32.57 67.63 -2.78
C ASP A 449 -32.94 66.50 -1.81
N THR A 450 -34.15 66.53 -1.25
CA THR A 450 -34.63 65.50 -0.31
C THR A 450 -35.16 64.26 -1.04
N THR A 451 -35.75 64.41 -2.22
CA THR A 451 -36.12 63.29 -3.10
C THR A 451 -34.88 62.54 -3.61
N ASP A 452 -33.81 63.24 -4.00
CA ASP A 452 -32.57 62.60 -4.48
C ASP A 452 -31.82 61.91 -3.34
N LYS A 453 -31.79 62.49 -2.13
CA LYS A 453 -31.27 61.80 -0.93
C LYS A 453 -32.09 60.54 -0.62
N LEU A 454 -33.42 60.60 -0.73
CA LEU A 454 -34.29 59.43 -0.55
C LEU A 454 -34.05 58.36 -1.62
N ASN A 455 -33.89 58.74 -2.88
CA ASN A 455 -33.51 57.85 -3.98
C ASN A 455 -32.15 57.19 -3.72
N GLU A 456 -31.16 57.94 -3.24
CA GLU A 456 -29.83 57.42 -2.88
C GLU A 456 -29.91 56.39 -1.73
N PHE A 457 -30.72 56.65 -0.70
CA PHE A 457 -30.98 55.67 0.37
C PHE A 457 -31.70 54.42 -0.15
N ILE A 458 -32.73 54.56 -0.98
CA ILE A 458 -33.45 53.43 -1.60
C ILE A 458 -32.51 52.59 -2.50
N LEU A 459 -31.58 53.23 -3.21
CA LEU A 459 -30.55 52.53 -4.00
C LEU A 459 -29.55 51.79 -3.10
N LYS A 460 -29.10 52.40 -1.99
CA LYS A 460 -28.25 51.75 -0.98
C LYS A 460 -28.97 50.55 -0.34
N GLU A 461 -30.23 50.68 0.05
CA GLU A 461 -31.04 49.58 0.57
C GLU A 461 -31.24 48.45 -0.46
N ARG A 462 -31.55 48.78 -1.71
CA ARG A 462 -31.62 47.79 -2.81
C ARG A 462 -30.27 47.07 -2.99
N GLY A 463 -29.15 47.78 -2.92
CA GLY A 463 -27.81 47.21 -2.99
C GLY A 463 -27.41 46.37 -1.76
N VAL A 464 -27.92 46.67 -0.57
CA VAL A 464 -27.79 45.80 0.62
C VAL A 464 -28.68 44.56 0.48
N LYS A 465 -29.94 44.72 0.08
CA LYS A 465 -30.89 43.63 -0.15
C LYS A 465 -30.40 42.65 -1.22
N ALA A 466 -29.81 43.15 -2.32
CA ALA A 466 -29.24 42.32 -3.38
C ALA A 466 -28.05 41.49 -2.87
N ARG A 467 -27.17 42.07 -2.04
CA ARG A 467 -26.07 41.34 -1.39
C ARG A 467 -26.59 40.29 -0.42
N LEU A 468 -27.46 40.65 0.52
CA LEU A 468 -28.09 39.70 1.44
C LEU A 468 -28.85 38.57 0.72
N GLN A 469 -29.43 38.85 -0.46
CA GLN A 469 -30.08 37.82 -1.27
C GLN A 469 -29.07 36.88 -1.96
N ALA A 470 -27.89 37.38 -2.34
CA ALA A 470 -26.78 36.55 -2.82
C ALA A 470 -26.18 35.72 -1.67
N ASP A 471 -25.92 36.34 -0.51
CA ASP A 471 -25.41 35.67 0.69
C ASP A 471 -26.35 34.53 1.13
N VAL A 472 -27.67 34.77 1.14
CA VAL A 472 -28.70 33.76 1.44
C VAL A 472 -28.76 32.66 0.37
N GLN A 473 -28.42 32.94 -0.89
CA GLN A 473 -28.35 31.89 -1.91
C GLN A 473 -27.07 31.06 -1.75
N GLN A 474 -25.91 31.68 -1.56
CA GLN A 474 -24.65 30.99 -1.29
C GLN A 474 -24.75 30.09 -0.05
N LEU A 475 -25.39 30.56 1.03
CA LEU A 475 -25.64 29.77 2.23
C LEU A 475 -26.60 28.59 1.96
N LYS A 476 -27.61 28.72 1.08
CA LYS A 476 -28.44 27.59 0.67
C LYS A 476 -27.62 26.56 -0.10
N ASP A 477 -26.90 27.00 -1.12
CA ASP A 477 -26.08 26.15 -1.98
C ASP A 477 -25.03 25.39 -1.15
N GLU A 478 -24.44 26.05 -0.13
CA GLU A 478 -23.54 25.43 0.83
C GLU A 478 -24.24 24.46 1.80
N THR A 479 -25.44 24.78 2.31
CA THR A 479 -26.22 23.79 3.10
C THR A 479 -26.66 22.58 2.28
N GLU A 480 -26.95 22.75 1.00
CA GLU A 480 -27.26 21.63 0.09
C GLU A 480 -25.99 20.79 -0.17
N ARG A 481 -24.85 21.43 -0.42
CA ARG A 481 -23.54 20.75 -0.54
C ARG A 481 -23.23 19.91 0.70
N LEU A 482 -23.29 20.52 1.89
CA LEU A 482 -23.05 19.84 3.17
C LEU A 482 -24.07 18.73 3.47
N THR A 483 -25.34 18.90 3.06
CA THR A 483 -26.36 17.85 3.18
C THR A 483 -26.05 16.66 2.27
N ASN A 484 -25.59 16.92 1.05
CA ASN A 484 -25.17 15.88 0.12
C ASN A 484 -23.89 15.17 0.58
N GLU A 485 -22.90 15.89 1.10
CA GLU A 485 -21.70 15.34 1.75
C GLU A 485 -22.08 14.43 2.95
N LEU A 486 -22.98 14.88 3.83
CA LEU A 486 -23.47 14.11 4.98
C LEU A 486 -24.21 12.82 4.55
N ASN A 487 -25.02 12.89 3.48
CA ASN A 487 -25.72 11.73 2.95
C ASN A 487 -24.74 10.73 2.29
N GLN A 488 -23.72 11.21 1.58
CA GLN A 488 -22.65 10.34 1.08
C GLN A 488 -21.85 9.67 2.21
N ALA A 489 -21.57 10.41 3.29
CA ALA A 489 -20.89 9.85 4.47
C ALA A 489 -21.74 8.75 5.13
N ARG A 490 -23.04 8.98 5.32
CA ARG A 490 -23.99 7.98 5.86
C ARG A 490 -24.12 6.74 4.97
N ASN A 491 -24.12 6.90 3.65
CA ASN A 491 -24.16 5.76 2.74
C ASN A 491 -22.89 4.90 2.85
N LYS A 492 -21.71 5.54 2.88
CA LYS A 492 -20.42 4.85 3.12
C LYS A 492 -20.40 4.16 4.49
N GLU A 493 -20.91 4.80 5.55
CA GLU A 493 -21.04 4.19 6.88
C GLU A 493 -21.95 2.95 6.87
N ALA A 494 -23.06 2.99 6.14
CA ALA A 494 -23.96 1.85 5.97
C ALA A 494 -23.33 0.70 5.14
N GLU A 495 -22.51 1.03 4.15
CA GLU A 495 -21.71 0.05 3.39
C GLU A 495 -20.64 -0.61 4.26
N TYR A 496 -19.89 0.16 5.06
CA TYR A 496 -18.93 -0.38 6.01
C TYR A 496 -19.59 -1.26 7.08
N LYS A 497 -20.78 -0.89 7.58
CA LYS A 497 -21.55 -1.74 8.52
C LYS A 497 -21.97 -3.07 7.90
N LYS A 498 -22.42 -3.08 6.65
CA LYS A 498 -22.73 -4.33 5.92
C LYS A 498 -21.46 -5.18 5.69
N ALA A 499 -20.34 -4.56 5.35
CA ALA A 499 -19.07 -5.26 5.17
C ALA A 499 -18.57 -5.89 6.50
N MET A 500 -18.68 -5.17 7.62
CA MET A 500 -18.37 -5.70 8.95
C MET A 500 -19.28 -6.89 9.32
N GLN A 501 -20.59 -6.80 9.09
CA GLN A 501 -21.52 -7.91 9.34
C GLN A 501 -21.19 -9.15 8.50
N ALA A 502 -20.80 -8.97 7.23
CA ALA A 502 -20.35 -10.09 6.38
C ALA A 502 -19.02 -10.70 6.86
N LEU A 503 -18.12 -9.91 7.45
CA LEU A 503 -16.89 -10.39 8.09
C LEU A 503 -17.18 -11.15 9.39
N GLU A 504 -18.09 -10.66 10.24
CA GLU A 504 -18.54 -11.33 11.46
C GLU A 504 -19.25 -12.66 11.14
N GLU A 505 -20.08 -12.70 10.09
CA GLU A 505 -20.68 -13.93 9.57
C GLU A 505 -19.65 -14.93 9.04
N THR A 506 -18.60 -14.48 8.33
CA THR A 506 -17.58 -15.39 7.81
C THR A 506 -16.62 -15.87 8.89
N LEU A 507 -16.32 -15.05 9.90
CA LEU A 507 -15.57 -15.45 11.09
C LEU A 507 -16.31 -16.49 11.91
N SER A 508 -17.60 -16.28 12.23
CA SER A 508 -18.40 -17.27 12.96
C SER A 508 -18.58 -18.60 12.21
N LYS A 509 -18.69 -18.56 10.87
CA LYS A 509 -18.66 -19.76 10.02
C LYS A 509 -17.28 -20.46 10.05
N MET A 510 -16.18 -19.71 10.08
CA MET A 510 -14.82 -20.27 10.21
C MET A 510 -14.57 -20.87 11.61
N GLU A 511 -15.05 -20.23 12.67
CA GLU A 511 -14.91 -20.71 14.05
C GLU A 511 -15.72 -21.98 14.29
N THR A 512 -16.95 -22.05 13.79
CA THR A 512 -17.77 -23.27 13.87
C THR A 512 -17.18 -24.42 13.06
N GLN A 513 -16.61 -24.16 11.87
CA GLN A 513 -15.84 -25.16 11.12
C GLN A 513 -14.59 -25.63 11.88
N ARG A 514 -13.82 -24.72 12.48
CA ARG A 514 -12.66 -25.07 13.33
C ARG A 514 -13.05 -25.91 14.55
N LEU A 515 -14.20 -25.61 15.16
CA LEU A 515 -14.72 -26.39 16.29
C LEU A 515 -15.09 -27.81 15.83
N GLN A 516 -15.79 -27.92 14.70
CA GLN A 516 -16.12 -29.21 14.08
C GLN A 516 -14.87 -30.03 13.75
N GLN A 517 -13.87 -29.44 13.08
CA GLN A 517 -12.58 -30.08 12.79
C GLN A 517 -11.93 -30.64 14.06
N ARG A 518 -11.79 -29.83 15.11
CA ARG A 518 -11.25 -30.28 16.41
C ARG A 518 -12.04 -31.44 17.04
N THR A 519 -13.37 -31.46 16.90
CA THR A 519 -14.17 -32.61 17.39
C THR A 519 -14.02 -33.87 16.54
N VAL A 520 -13.65 -33.77 15.26
CA VAL A 520 -13.31 -34.92 14.42
C VAL A 520 -11.90 -35.40 14.73
N GLU A 521 -10.93 -34.50 14.85
CA GLU A 521 -9.54 -34.79 15.24
C GLU A 521 -9.46 -35.50 16.60
N MET A 522 -10.19 -35.02 17.62
CA MET A 522 -10.25 -35.70 18.93
C MET A 522 -10.87 -37.10 18.84
N LYS A 523 -11.93 -37.29 18.03
CA LYS A 523 -12.53 -38.62 17.82
C LYS A 523 -11.55 -39.57 17.14
N GLN A 524 -10.82 -39.10 16.13
CA GLN A 524 -9.81 -39.88 15.43
C GLN A 524 -8.63 -40.24 16.34
N MET A 525 -8.17 -39.33 17.21
CA MET A 525 -7.18 -39.68 18.24
C MET A 525 -7.70 -40.71 19.23
N GLN A 526 -8.94 -40.57 19.74
CA GLN A 526 -9.53 -41.54 20.67
C GLN A 526 -9.71 -42.92 20.03
N GLU A 527 -10.13 -42.99 18.76
CA GLU A 527 -10.23 -44.25 18.02
C GLU A 527 -8.84 -44.88 17.80
N ALA A 528 -7.82 -44.07 17.44
CA ALA A 528 -6.45 -44.54 17.29
C ALA A 528 -5.83 -45.02 18.62
N GLU A 529 -6.10 -44.35 19.74
CA GLU A 529 -5.65 -44.73 21.08
C GLU A 529 -6.31 -46.03 21.55
N LEU A 530 -7.62 -46.18 21.37
CA LEU A 530 -8.34 -47.43 21.64
C LEU A 530 -7.81 -48.59 20.79
N LYS A 531 -7.53 -48.34 19.51
CA LYS A 531 -6.96 -49.33 18.57
C LYS A 531 -5.52 -49.70 18.94
N ALA A 532 -4.70 -48.73 19.37
CA ALA A 532 -3.36 -48.99 19.88
C ALA A 532 -3.39 -49.84 21.16
N SER A 533 -4.28 -49.54 22.11
CA SER A 533 -4.46 -50.33 23.34
C SER A 533 -4.99 -51.74 23.06
N ALA A 534 -5.85 -51.93 22.06
CA ALA A 534 -6.30 -53.24 21.61
C ALA A 534 -5.13 -54.06 21.01
N ASN A 535 -4.37 -53.46 20.08
CA ASN A 535 -3.20 -54.10 19.46
C ASN A 535 -2.12 -54.44 20.51
N GLU A 536 -1.92 -53.60 21.53
CA GLU A 536 -0.96 -53.88 22.60
C GLU A 536 -1.36 -55.13 23.41
N ARG A 537 -2.65 -55.26 23.74
CA ARG A 537 -3.18 -56.46 24.43
C ARG A 537 -3.01 -57.72 23.57
N GLU A 538 -3.25 -57.62 22.27
CA GLU A 538 -3.02 -58.73 21.33
C GLU A 538 -1.52 -59.12 21.30
N VAL A 539 -0.61 -58.15 21.21
CA VAL A 539 0.85 -58.39 21.29
C VAL A 539 1.24 -59.01 22.64
N GLN A 540 0.62 -58.62 23.76
CA GLN A 540 0.85 -59.26 25.05
C GLN A 540 0.36 -60.71 25.08
N LEU A 541 -0.83 -61.01 24.55
CA LEU A 541 -1.37 -62.38 24.44
C LEU A 541 -0.50 -63.26 23.53
N LEU A 542 -0.07 -62.74 22.37
CA LEU A 542 0.86 -63.43 21.46
C LEU A 542 2.22 -63.70 22.13
N ARG A 543 2.75 -62.74 22.92
CA ARG A 543 3.97 -62.94 23.72
C ARG A 543 3.82 -64.02 24.79
N ILE A 544 2.64 -64.19 25.40
CA ILE A 544 2.35 -65.26 26.35
C ILE A 544 2.27 -66.62 25.63
N SER A 545 1.51 -66.69 24.53
CA SER A 545 1.40 -67.90 23.69
C SER A 545 2.77 -68.38 23.19
N PHE A 546 3.61 -67.46 22.72
CA PHE A 546 4.98 -67.77 22.28
C PHE A 546 5.86 -68.37 23.40
N ARG A 547 5.74 -67.89 24.64
CA ARG A 547 6.44 -68.48 25.79
C ARG A 547 5.99 -69.92 26.04
N GLN A 548 4.68 -70.15 26.05
CA GLN A 548 4.10 -71.49 26.24
C GLN A 548 4.52 -72.48 25.15
N GLN A 549 4.58 -72.05 23.88
CA GLN A 549 5.07 -72.90 22.79
C GLN A 549 6.58 -73.16 22.92
N LYS A 550 7.39 -72.16 23.27
CA LYS A 550 8.83 -72.33 23.53
C LYS A 550 9.12 -73.29 24.69
N GLU A 551 8.23 -73.35 25.68
CA GLU A 551 8.32 -74.26 26.82
C GLU A 551 7.93 -75.70 26.43
N LYS A 552 6.85 -75.89 25.68
CA LYS A 552 6.48 -77.20 25.08
C LYS A 552 7.58 -77.76 24.18
N VAL A 553 8.25 -76.93 23.39
CA VAL A 553 9.37 -77.35 22.53
C VAL A 553 10.56 -77.85 23.36
N LYS A 554 10.85 -77.26 24.53
CA LYS A 554 11.87 -77.80 25.45
C LYS A 554 11.49 -79.17 26.00
N GLN A 555 10.26 -79.32 26.50
CA GLN A 555 9.75 -80.58 27.04
C GLN A 555 9.79 -81.71 25.99
N LEU A 556 9.44 -81.40 24.74
CA LEU A 556 9.56 -82.33 23.61
C LEU A 556 11.02 -82.68 23.30
N HIS A 557 11.95 -81.74 23.40
CA HIS A 557 13.38 -81.99 23.16
C HIS A 557 13.99 -82.90 24.24
N GLU A 558 13.65 -82.67 25.51
CA GLU A 558 14.08 -83.51 26.65
C GLU A 558 13.55 -84.95 26.50
N LEU A 559 12.26 -85.12 26.16
CA LEU A 559 11.66 -86.43 25.88
C LEU A 559 12.24 -87.14 24.64
N LEU A 560 12.77 -86.39 23.68
CA LEU A 560 13.43 -86.98 22.50
C LEU A 560 14.80 -87.56 22.89
N ILE A 561 15.57 -86.84 23.71
CA ILE A 561 16.88 -87.27 24.21
C ILE A 561 16.76 -88.55 25.06
N THR A 562 15.79 -88.63 25.97
CA THR A 562 15.59 -89.85 26.78
C THR A 562 15.20 -91.05 25.90
N ARG A 563 14.29 -90.85 24.94
CA ARG A 563 13.82 -91.90 24.04
C ARG A 563 14.89 -92.39 23.07
N GLU A 564 15.83 -91.52 22.67
CA GLU A 564 16.99 -91.90 21.87
C GLU A 564 17.96 -92.77 22.69
N GLN A 565 18.17 -92.46 23.98
CA GLN A 565 18.99 -93.29 24.87
C GLN A 565 18.37 -94.68 25.11
N GLU A 566 17.03 -94.77 25.21
CA GLU A 566 16.31 -96.05 25.26
C GLU A 566 16.48 -96.88 23.98
N GLN A 567 16.34 -96.25 22.80
CA GLN A 567 16.51 -96.95 21.53
C GLN A 567 17.96 -97.40 21.27
N ARG A 568 18.96 -96.62 21.72
CA ARG A 568 20.38 -97.04 21.64
C ARG A 568 20.62 -98.32 22.46
N LYS A 569 20.08 -98.43 23.69
CA LYS A 569 20.16 -99.66 24.51
C LYS A 569 19.42 -100.85 23.89
N ALA A 570 18.32 -100.62 23.18
CA ALA A 570 17.55 -101.67 22.52
C ALA A 570 18.25 -102.27 21.27
N LEU A 571 19.23 -101.55 20.70
CA LEU A 571 19.94 -101.94 19.47
C LEU A 571 21.17 -102.84 19.71
N GLU A 572 21.70 -102.92 20.93
CA GLU A 572 22.91 -103.68 21.27
C GLU A 572 22.70 -105.21 21.35
N ALA A 573 21.47 -105.71 21.15
CA ALA A 573 21.02 -106.98 21.73
C ALA A 573 20.54 -108.08 20.76
N ARG A 574 20.74 -107.99 19.42
CA ARG A 574 20.26 -109.04 18.47
C ARG A 574 21.23 -109.39 17.34
N VAL A 575 21.13 -110.64 16.87
CA VAL A 575 22.03 -111.33 15.92
C VAL A 575 21.24 -111.76 14.65
N ALA A 576 21.93 -111.95 13.52
CA ALA A 576 21.37 -112.38 12.22
C ALA A 576 21.40 -113.94 12.07
N LEU A 577 20.90 -114.62 11.03
CA LEU A 577 20.50 -114.30 9.64
C LEU A 577 19.22 -115.06 9.20
N ASN A 578 18.62 -114.62 8.08
CA ASN A 578 17.88 -115.40 7.06
C ASN A 578 17.02 -116.61 7.51
N GLY A 579 15.71 -116.38 7.65
CA GLY A 579 14.65 -117.41 7.62
C GLY A 579 13.47 -116.95 6.75
N PRO A 580 12.34 -117.68 6.63
CA PRO A 580 11.18 -117.24 5.85
C PRO A 580 10.56 -115.93 6.38
N GLU A 581 10.69 -115.66 7.69
CA GLU A 581 10.35 -114.38 8.31
C GLU A 581 11.13 -113.19 7.71
N PHE A 582 12.30 -113.43 7.10
CA PHE A 582 13.04 -112.40 6.37
C PHE A 582 12.29 -111.91 5.13
N GLN A 583 11.43 -112.72 4.49
CA GLN A 583 10.62 -112.27 3.35
C GLN A 583 9.39 -111.46 3.77
N ASP A 584 8.79 -111.76 4.93
CA ASP A 584 7.78 -110.90 5.56
C ASP A 584 8.38 -109.61 6.12
N ALA A 585 9.60 -109.68 6.67
CA ALA A 585 10.37 -108.49 7.03
C ALA A 585 10.78 -107.67 5.79
N LEU A 586 11.11 -108.31 4.67
CA LEU A 586 11.42 -107.61 3.41
C LEU A 586 10.18 -106.92 2.86
N SER A 587 9.02 -107.57 2.82
CA SER A 587 7.78 -106.95 2.35
C SER A 587 7.32 -105.81 3.27
N LYS A 588 7.46 -105.96 4.60
CA LYS A 588 7.26 -104.85 5.57
C LYS A 588 8.29 -103.72 5.42
N ALA A 589 9.53 -104.01 5.02
CA ALA A 589 10.56 -103.00 4.77
C ALA A 589 10.35 -102.27 3.43
N VAL A 590 9.95 -103.00 2.39
CA VAL A 590 9.54 -102.44 1.09
C VAL A 590 8.32 -101.56 1.29
N ALA A 591 7.26 -102.02 1.95
CA ALA A 591 6.07 -101.20 2.24
C ALA A 591 6.40 -99.95 3.07
N LYS A 592 7.40 -100.01 3.98
CA LYS A 592 7.89 -98.82 4.70
C LYS A 592 8.66 -97.84 3.80
N GLU A 593 9.54 -98.32 2.94
CA GLU A 593 10.30 -97.43 2.03
C GLU A 593 9.43 -96.93 0.87
N GLU A 594 8.39 -97.67 0.45
CA GLU A 594 7.31 -97.21 -0.42
C GLU A 594 6.50 -96.10 0.24
N GLN A 595 6.05 -96.28 1.49
CA GLN A 595 5.37 -95.23 2.27
C GLN A 595 6.26 -93.99 2.44
N ARG A 596 7.57 -94.16 2.60
CA ARG A 596 8.57 -93.09 2.68
C ARG A 596 8.81 -92.40 1.33
N GLN A 597 8.80 -93.15 0.23
CA GLN A 597 8.80 -92.60 -1.12
C GLN A 597 7.52 -91.80 -1.39
N GLU A 598 6.37 -92.30 -0.96
CA GLU A 598 5.08 -91.60 -1.09
C GLU A 598 5.04 -90.30 -0.28
N GLN A 599 5.64 -90.28 0.93
CA GLN A 599 5.87 -89.06 1.70
C GLN A 599 6.80 -88.08 0.99
N ARG A 600 7.94 -88.55 0.45
CA ARG A 600 8.85 -87.72 -0.36
C ARG A 600 8.18 -87.15 -1.60
N VAL A 601 7.35 -87.93 -2.29
CA VAL A 601 6.56 -87.48 -3.45
C VAL A 601 5.59 -86.38 -3.01
N LYS A 602 4.90 -86.53 -1.88
CA LYS A 602 4.03 -85.48 -1.32
C LYS A 602 4.81 -84.20 -0.97
N GLU A 603 5.98 -84.31 -0.32
CA GLU A 603 6.87 -83.17 -0.08
C GLU A 603 7.33 -82.47 -1.38
N PHE A 604 7.62 -83.22 -2.44
CA PHE A 604 7.98 -82.63 -3.74
C PHE A 604 6.76 -81.99 -4.43
N GLN A 605 5.57 -82.58 -4.32
CA GLN A 605 4.31 -82.01 -4.81
C GLN A 605 4.00 -80.67 -4.13
N GLU A 606 4.20 -80.58 -2.82
CA GLU A 606 4.07 -79.35 -2.04
C GLU A 606 5.13 -78.30 -2.43
N LYS A 607 6.40 -78.70 -2.59
CA LYS A 607 7.47 -77.81 -3.08
C LYS A 607 7.18 -77.27 -4.49
N ILE A 608 6.63 -78.09 -5.39
CA ILE A 608 6.20 -77.68 -6.74
C ILE A 608 5.00 -76.71 -6.64
N SER A 609 4.02 -76.99 -5.79
CA SER A 609 2.89 -76.08 -5.54
C SER A 609 3.36 -74.70 -5.04
N MET A 610 4.26 -74.67 -4.06
CA MET A 610 4.86 -73.44 -3.53
C MET A 610 5.73 -72.69 -4.57
N LEU A 611 6.42 -73.40 -5.46
CA LEU A 611 7.17 -72.79 -6.57
C LEU A 611 6.23 -72.17 -7.62
N ASN A 612 5.17 -72.88 -8.00
CA ASN A 612 4.18 -72.37 -8.94
C ASN A 612 3.44 -71.14 -8.37
N GLN A 613 3.12 -71.14 -7.08
CA GLN A 613 2.52 -69.97 -6.41
C GLN A 613 3.46 -68.76 -6.41
N LYS A 614 4.76 -68.95 -6.17
CA LYS A 614 5.77 -67.89 -6.29
C LYS A 614 5.95 -67.40 -7.72
N HIS A 615 5.85 -68.29 -8.71
CA HIS A 615 5.98 -67.91 -10.12
C HIS A 615 4.80 -67.04 -10.57
N ALA A 616 3.57 -67.40 -10.20
CA ALA A 616 2.37 -66.58 -10.43
C ALA A 616 2.48 -65.19 -9.76
N GLN A 617 3.00 -65.13 -8.51
CA GLN A 617 3.26 -63.86 -7.83
C GLN A 617 4.30 -62.99 -8.57
N LEU A 618 5.30 -63.58 -9.23
CA LEU A 618 6.20 -62.84 -10.12
C LEU A 618 5.52 -62.38 -11.41
N GLU A 619 4.69 -63.23 -12.05
CA GLU A 619 3.94 -62.82 -13.25
C GLU A 619 3.03 -61.61 -12.97
N ASP A 620 2.30 -61.63 -11.85
CA ASP A 620 1.41 -60.53 -11.48
C ASP A 620 2.19 -59.26 -11.12
N ALA A 621 3.39 -59.38 -10.53
CA ALA A 621 4.30 -58.26 -10.34
C ALA A 621 4.83 -57.69 -11.67
N PHE A 622 5.16 -58.54 -12.66
CA PHE A 622 5.54 -58.09 -14.01
C PHE A 622 4.37 -57.44 -14.76
N ARG A 623 3.14 -57.98 -14.66
CA ARG A 623 1.93 -57.35 -15.21
C ARG A 623 1.67 -55.98 -14.60
N LEU A 624 1.86 -55.85 -13.28
CA LEU A 624 1.72 -54.56 -12.58
C LEU A 624 2.79 -53.56 -13.03
N ALA A 625 4.05 -53.98 -13.14
CA ALA A 625 5.14 -53.14 -13.64
C ALA A 625 4.89 -52.65 -15.07
N LEU A 626 4.45 -53.53 -15.97
CA LEU A 626 4.04 -53.18 -17.33
C LEU A 626 2.87 -52.16 -17.32
N SER A 627 1.84 -52.37 -16.50
CA SER A 627 0.72 -51.41 -16.38
C SER A 627 1.13 -50.04 -15.85
N ILE A 628 2.15 -49.97 -14.99
CA ILE A 628 2.72 -48.70 -14.51
C ILE A 628 3.48 -48.01 -15.64
N GLU A 629 4.32 -48.73 -16.39
CA GLU A 629 5.11 -48.11 -17.46
C GLU A 629 4.24 -47.71 -18.66
N THR A 630 3.19 -48.47 -19.00
CA THR A 630 2.17 -48.04 -19.98
C THR A 630 1.55 -46.70 -19.60
N LYS A 631 1.17 -46.51 -18.33
CA LYS A 631 0.62 -45.23 -17.85
C LYS A 631 1.63 -44.10 -17.91
N ARG A 632 2.90 -44.34 -17.61
CA ARG A 632 3.96 -43.33 -17.77
C ARG A 632 4.16 -42.94 -19.23
N TYR A 633 4.00 -43.87 -20.17
CA TYR A 633 3.99 -43.54 -21.61
C TYR A 633 2.74 -42.77 -22.04
N GLU A 634 1.57 -43.05 -21.45
CA GLU A 634 0.34 -42.28 -21.68
C GLU A 634 0.48 -40.85 -21.13
N GLU A 635 0.97 -40.69 -19.89
CA GLU A 635 1.24 -39.39 -19.24
C GLU A 635 2.24 -38.55 -20.05
N VAL A 636 3.39 -39.12 -20.42
CA VAL A 636 4.42 -38.42 -21.25
C VAL A 636 3.90 -38.07 -22.65
N LYS A 637 2.95 -38.85 -23.20
CA LYS A 637 2.30 -38.54 -24.47
C LYS A 637 1.31 -37.37 -24.34
N GLU A 638 0.51 -37.37 -23.27
CA GLU A 638 -0.43 -36.27 -22.98
C GLU A 638 0.34 -34.96 -22.75
N ASP A 639 1.42 -34.98 -21.96
CA ASP A 639 2.32 -33.83 -21.76
C ASP A 639 2.93 -33.33 -23.09
N PHE A 640 3.36 -34.23 -23.98
CA PHE A 640 3.91 -33.84 -25.29
C PHE A 640 2.85 -33.23 -26.23
N GLU A 641 1.62 -33.76 -26.23
CA GLU A 641 0.51 -33.22 -27.01
C GLU A 641 0.08 -31.84 -26.47
N ASN A 642 0.08 -31.64 -25.15
CA ASN A 642 -0.15 -30.34 -24.52
C ASN A 642 0.93 -29.30 -24.89
N VAL A 643 2.22 -29.62 -24.72
CA VAL A 643 3.34 -28.74 -25.09
C VAL A 643 3.34 -28.41 -26.60
N THR A 644 2.83 -29.32 -27.44
CA THR A 644 2.66 -29.07 -28.88
C THR A 644 1.52 -28.07 -29.15
N ALA A 645 0.43 -28.12 -28.37
CA ALA A 645 -0.66 -27.14 -28.46
C ALA A 645 -0.22 -25.75 -27.97
N ASP A 646 0.45 -25.66 -26.83
CA ASP A 646 1.00 -24.41 -26.27
C ASP A 646 1.95 -23.72 -27.28
N LEU A 647 2.75 -24.51 -28.00
CA LEU A 647 3.65 -24.02 -29.04
C LEU A 647 2.91 -23.40 -30.23
N GLU A 648 1.75 -23.92 -30.63
CA GLU A 648 0.93 -23.33 -31.69
C GLU A 648 0.18 -22.08 -31.20
N GLU A 649 -0.30 -22.04 -29.95
CA GLU A 649 -0.87 -20.81 -29.37
C GLU A 649 0.18 -19.70 -29.29
N HIS A 650 1.40 -20.01 -28.83
CA HIS A 650 2.51 -19.05 -28.79
C HIS A 650 2.91 -18.55 -30.19
N LYS A 651 2.84 -19.38 -31.24
CA LYS A 651 3.03 -18.94 -32.64
C LYS A 651 1.95 -17.96 -33.09
N GLN A 652 0.68 -18.21 -32.75
CA GLN A 652 -0.43 -17.31 -33.08
C GLN A 652 -0.30 -15.97 -32.34
N ALA A 653 0.02 -15.99 -31.05
CA ALA A 653 0.27 -14.79 -30.26
C ALA A 653 1.45 -13.96 -30.81
N LEU A 654 2.54 -14.62 -31.24
CA LEU A 654 3.68 -13.96 -31.88
C LEU A 654 3.30 -13.32 -33.23
N PHE A 655 2.49 -14.00 -34.05
CA PHE A 655 1.98 -13.44 -35.30
C PHE A 655 1.11 -12.19 -35.08
N GLU A 656 0.21 -12.21 -34.08
CA GLU A 656 -0.56 -11.03 -33.69
C GLU A 656 0.33 -9.87 -33.22
N LEU A 657 1.38 -10.16 -32.43
CA LEU A 657 2.32 -9.15 -31.96
C LEU A 657 3.11 -8.53 -33.13
N GLU A 658 3.58 -9.34 -34.08
CA GLU A 658 4.17 -8.84 -35.33
C GLU A 658 3.22 -7.94 -36.11
N GLN A 659 1.93 -8.27 -36.19
CA GLN A 659 0.95 -7.45 -36.91
C GLN A 659 0.72 -6.10 -36.20
N LYS A 660 0.55 -6.12 -34.87
CA LYS A 660 0.45 -4.91 -34.04
C LYS A 660 1.72 -4.06 -34.13
N GLU A 661 2.90 -4.68 -34.25
CA GLU A 661 4.15 -3.95 -34.46
C GLU A 661 4.22 -3.30 -35.86
N LYS A 662 3.74 -3.97 -36.91
CA LYS A 662 3.65 -3.42 -38.28
C LYS A 662 2.70 -2.22 -38.34
N GLU A 663 1.57 -2.27 -37.63
CA GLU A 663 0.63 -1.16 -37.47
C GLU A 663 1.26 0.01 -36.70
N MET A 664 1.91 -0.25 -35.56
CA MET A 664 2.63 0.75 -34.77
C MET A 664 3.78 1.41 -35.56
N ARG A 665 4.56 0.63 -36.33
CA ARG A 665 5.60 1.13 -37.25
C ARG A 665 5.01 2.04 -38.33
N SER A 666 3.75 1.85 -38.73
CA SER A 666 3.06 2.78 -39.64
C SER A 666 2.68 4.07 -38.92
N LEU A 667 2.03 3.99 -37.76
CA LEU A 667 1.66 5.17 -36.98
C LEU A 667 2.87 6.05 -36.63
N ILE A 668 4.01 5.44 -36.28
CA ILE A 668 5.28 6.15 -36.05
C ILE A 668 5.77 6.87 -37.32
N ARG A 669 5.61 6.27 -38.51
CA ARG A 669 5.97 6.89 -39.80
C ARG A 669 5.09 8.12 -40.07
N ASP A 670 3.81 8.01 -39.79
CA ASP A 670 2.81 9.06 -40.06
C ASP A 670 2.99 10.23 -39.08
N LEU A 671 3.19 9.95 -37.79
CA LEU A 671 3.60 10.94 -36.79
C LEU A 671 4.94 11.61 -37.14
N THR A 672 5.93 10.85 -37.63
CA THR A 672 7.21 11.41 -38.11
C THR A 672 7.01 12.34 -39.32
N SER A 673 6.03 12.05 -40.18
CA SER A 673 5.66 12.94 -41.29
C SER A 673 5.06 14.26 -40.80
N ILE A 674 4.10 14.19 -39.87
CA ILE A 674 3.47 15.37 -39.24
C ILE A 674 4.51 16.24 -38.51
N VAL A 675 5.46 15.63 -37.79
CA VAL A 675 6.55 16.36 -37.12
C VAL A 675 7.51 17.03 -38.13
N LYS A 676 7.76 16.43 -39.30
CA LYS A 676 8.51 17.09 -40.37
C LYS A 676 7.74 18.28 -40.97
N GLU A 677 6.45 18.13 -41.19
CA GLU A 677 5.58 19.20 -41.71
C GLU A 677 5.50 20.39 -40.74
N GLN A 678 5.33 20.12 -39.44
CA GLN A 678 5.35 21.18 -38.42
C GLN A 678 6.72 21.86 -38.31
N LYS A 679 7.83 21.12 -38.40
CA LYS A 679 9.18 21.72 -38.45
C LYS A 679 9.37 22.62 -39.67
N ALA A 680 8.84 22.24 -40.84
CA ALA A 680 8.87 23.10 -42.03
C ALA A 680 8.05 24.39 -41.83
N LYS A 681 6.82 24.28 -41.30
CA LYS A 681 5.96 25.44 -40.97
C LYS A 681 6.59 26.37 -39.93
N ILE A 682 7.27 25.82 -38.92
CA ILE A 682 8.01 26.62 -37.93
C ILE A 682 9.18 27.36 -38.59
N ALA A 683 9.95 26.69 -39.46
CA ALA A 683 11.06 27.31 -40.19
C ALA A 683 10.62 28.45 -41.13
N GLU A 684 9.47 28.28 -41.80
CA GLU A 684 8.84 29.31 -42.64
C GLU A 684 8.36 30.52 -41.82
N LEU A 685 7.72 30.27 -40.66
CA LEU A 685 7.33 31.33 -39.72
C LEU A 685 8.52 32.07 -39.13
N THR A 686 9.62 31.38 -38.77
CA THR A 686 10.84 32.05 -38.30
C THR A 686 11.46 32.93 -39.37
N LYS A 687 11.52 32.45 -40.63
CA LYS A 687 12.04 33.23 -41.76
C LYS A 687 11.19 34.48 -42.04
N SER A 688 9.86 34.35 -42.00
CA SER A 688 8.95 35.49 -42.15
C SER A 688 9.11 36.52 -41.02
N ASN A 689 9.35 36.06 -39.78
CA ASN A 689 9.62 36.95 -38.65
C ASN A 689 11.01 37.62 -38.74
N GLU A 690 12.03 36.90 -39.22
CA GLU A 690 13.36 37.47 -39.51
C GLU A 690 13.26 38.57 -40.57
N GLU A 691 12.53 38.34 -41.67
CA GLU A 691 12.24 39.34 -42.70
C GLU A 691 11.47 40.55 -42.14
N ALA A 692 10.45 40.33 -41.30
CA ALA A 692 9.71 41.41 -40.63
C ALA A 692 10.62 42.24 -39.71
N THR A 693 11.49 41.61 -38.90
CA THR A 693 12.42 42.33 -38.03
C THR A 693 13.54 43.03 -38.81
N ALA A 694 13.95 42.52 -39.97
CA ALA A 694 14.88 43.20 -40.88
C ALA A 694 14.26 44.47 -41.47
N ASN A 695 13.00 44.39 -41.93
CA ASN A 695 12.24 45.55 -42.43
C ASN A 695 12.03 46.61 -41.34
N LEU A 696 11.72 46.20 -40.10
CA LEU A 696 11.61 47.12 -38.96
C LEU A 696 12.96 47.78 -38.63
N LYS A 697 14.07 47.03 -38.63
CA LYS A 697 15.43 47.58 -38.42
C LYS A 697 15.81 48.59 -39.51
N HIS A 698 15.49 48.31 -40.78
CA HIS A 698 15.69 49.26 -41.88
C HIS A 698 14.91 50.55 -41.63
N ARG A 699 13.63 50.44 -41.25
CA ARG A 699 12.78 51.59 -40.96
C ARG A 699 13.24 52.39 -39.74
N THR A 700 13.79 51.75 -38.71
CA THR A 700 14.43 52.46 -37.59
C THR A 700 15.65 53.23 -38.06
N GLY A 701 16.52 52.64 -38.87
CA GLY A 701 17.70 53.31 -39.43
C GLY A 701 17.35 54.53 -40.30
N GLU A 702 16.30 54.44 -41.13
CA GLU A 702 15.76 55.58 -41.89
C GLU A 702 15.27 56.72 -40.97
N LEU A 703 14.63 56.39 -39.86
CA LEU A 703 14.16 57.38 -38.89
C LEU A 703 15.34 58.01 -38.11
N GLU A 704 16.38 57.23 -37.81
CA GLU A 704 17.61 57.71 -37.18
C GLU A 704 18.38 58.68 -38.10
N THR A 705 18.47 58.43 -39.41
CA THR A 705 19.10 59.38 -40.34
C THR A 705 18.31 60.68 -40.47
N VAL A 706 16.97 60.62 -40.54
CA VAL A 706 16.12 61.83 -40.55
C VAL A 706 16.28 62.64 -39.25
N ILE A 707 16.36 61.97 -38.10
CA ILE A 707 16.63 62.62 -36.81
C ILE A 707 17.99 63.31 -36.79
N GLU A 708 19.03 62.71 -37.39
CA GLU A 708 20.36 63.33 -37.47
C GLU A 708 20.41 64.51 -38.44
N GLU A 709 19.74 64.42 -39.59
CA GLU A 709 19.56 65.58 -40.47
C GLU A 709 18.87 66.75 -39.76
N ASP A 710 17.82 66.49 -38.97
CA ASP A 710 17.07 67.53 -38.28
C ASP A 710 17.88 68.18 -37.15
N LYS A 711 18.81 67.44 -36.50
CA LYS A 711 19.83 68.03 -35.61
C LYS A 711 20.76 68.97 -36.39
N GLN A 712 21.20 68.59 -37.59
CA GLN A 712 22.06 69.44 -38.43
C GLN A 712 21.33 70.72 -38.88
N LYS A 713 20.06 70.62 -39.28
CA LYS A 713 19.19 71.76 -39.60
C LYS A 713 19.01 72.67 -38.37
N ALA A 714 18.80 72.11 -37.19
CA ALA A 714 18.72 72.88 -35.94
C ALA A 714 20.03 73.62 -35.59
N ALA A 715 21.18 72.98 -35.82
CA ALA A 715 22.50 73.62 -35.64
C ALA A 715 22.73 74.78 -36.61
N GLN A 716 22.30 74.66 -37.88
CA GLN A 716 22.34 75.76 -38.85
C GLN A 716 21.43 76.92 -38.43
N ILE A 717 20.23 76.63 -37.90
CA ILE A 717 19.31 77.66 -37.37
C ILE A 717 19.94 78.43 -36.20
N GLU A 718 20.66 77.75 -35.29
CA GLU A 718 21.41 78.41 -34.22
C GLU A 718 22.60 79.25 -34.71
N LEU A 719 23.23 78.88 -35.83
CA LEU A 719 24.26 79.69 -36.47
C LEU A 719 23.64 80.98 -37.05
N LEU A 720 22.55 80.85 -37.82
CA LEU A 720 21.84 81.97 -38.43
C LEU A 720 21.26 82.95 -37.40
N LYS A 721 20.79 82.46 -36.24
CA LYS A 721 20.39 83.33 -35.11
C LYS A 721 21.55 84.19 -34.60
N LYS A 722 22.76 83.62 -34.48
CA LYS A 722 23.96 84.35 -34.04
C LYS A 722 24.42 85.38 -35.06
N GLU A 723 24.24 85.11 -36.35
CA GLU A 723 24.52 86.08 -37.42
C GLU A 723 23.50 87.20 -37.46
N ASN A 724 22.20 86.88 -37.34
CA ASN A 724 21.15 87.89 -37.21
C ASN A 724 21.37 88.79 -35.97
N GLY A 725 21.79 88.22 -34.83
CA GLY A 725 22.16 89.00 -33.64
C GLY A 725 23.33 89.98 -33.88
N LYS A 726 24.32 89.60 -34.70
CA LYS A 726 25.41 90.51 -35.12
C LYS A 726 24.89 91.64 -36.03
N LEU A 727 24.00 91.32 -36.97
CA LEU A 727 23.40 92.30 -37.88
C LEU A 727 22.52 93.31 -37.13
N VAL A 728 21.71 92.85 -36.16
CA VAL A 728 20.93 93.72 -35.26
C VAL A 728 21.87 94.63 -34.45
N SER A 729 22.97 94.09 -33.91
CA SER A 729 23.98 94.88 -33.20
C SER A 729 24.61 95.97 -34.09
N GLN A 730 24.94 95.63 -35.35
CA GLN A 730 25.45 96.59 -36.33
C GLN A 730 24.43 97.68 -36.70
N LEU A 731 23.15 97.31 -36.86
CA LEU A 731 22.07 98.28 -37.10
C LEU A 731 21.94 99.27 -35.93
N THR A 732 21.88 98.79 -34.68
CA THR A 732 21.79 99.69 -33.51
C THR A 732 23.02 100.61 -33.37
N ALA A 733 24.20 100.17 -33.79
CA ALA A 733 25.40 101.03 -33.85
C ALA A 733 25.28 102.11 -34.95
N GLN A 734 24.73 101.78 -36.12
CA GLN A 734 24.45 102.75 -37.18
C GLN A 734 23.35 103.74 -36.80
N GLU A 735 22.30 103.30 -36.09
CA GLU A 735 21.27 104.17 -35.53
C GLU A 735 21.86 105.19 -34.53
N SER A 736 22.81 104.77 -33.68
CA SER A 736 23.52 105.68 -32.79
C SER A 736 24.37 106.74 -33.52
N VAL A 737 24.95 106.40 -34.68
CA VAL A 737 25.67 107.38 -35.53
C VAL A 737 24.68 108.34 -36.21
N ILE A 738 23.55 107.83 -36.69
CA ILE A 738 22.46 108.62 -37.27
C ILE A 738 21.90 109.62 -36.25
N ASP A 739 21.77 109.24 -34.98
CA ASP A 739 21.31 110.14 -33.92
C ASP A 739 22.35 111.19 -33.53
N GLY A 740 23.65 110.88 -33.59
CA GLY A 740 24.72 111.88 -33.54
C GLY A 740 24.60 112.94 -34.64
N LEU A 741 24.43 112.50 -35.90
CA LEU A 741 24.24 113.37 -37.07
C LEU A 741 22.92 114.17 -37.03
N LYS A 742 21.89 113.70 -36.31
CA LYS A 742 20.68 114.50 -35.99
C LYS A 742 20.98 115.56 -34.93
N MET A 743 21.85 115.28 -33.98
CA MET A 743 22.24 116.21 -32.91
C MET A 743 23.10 117.36 -33.46
N GLU A 744 24.07 117.07 -34.34
CA GLU A 744 24.83 118.09 -35.07
C GLU A 744 23.91 119.01 -35.91
N ARG A 745 22.97 118.42 -36.66
CA ARG A 745 21.97 119.17 -37.44
C ARG A 745 21.12 120.12 -36.57
N LYS A 746 20.91 119.77 -35.30
CA LYS A 746 20.20 120.60 -34.33
C LYS A 746 21.04 121.78 -33.83
N ILE A 747 22.36 121.61 -33.71
CA ILE A 747 23.33 122.67 -33.35
C ILE A 747 23.44 123.69 -34.49
N TRP A 748 23.65 123.24 -35.73
CA TRP A 748 23.69 124.11 -36.91
C TRP A 748 22.37 124.89 -37.11
N GLY A 749 21.24 124.31 -36.69
CA GLY A 749 19.94 125.00 -36.67
C GLY A 749 19.81 126.10 -35.61
N GLN A 750 20.68 126.16 -34.61
CA GLN A 750 20.71 127.24 -33.60
C GLN A 750 21.67 128.37 -33.98
N GLU A 751 22.77 128.09 -34.69
CA GLU A 751 23.71 129.12 -35.16
C GLU A 751 23.11 129.97 -36.28
N LEU A 752 22.37 129.36 -37.22
CA LEU A 752 21.60 130.07 -38.25
C LEU A 752 20.50 130.98 -37.68
N ALA A 753 20.08 130.80 -36.43
CA ALA A 753 19.07 131.64 -35.78
C ALA A 753 19.64 132.97 -35.22
N GLN A 754 20.97 133.15 -35.16
CA GLN A 754 21.59 134.36 -34.59
C GLN A 754 21.91 135.49 -35.59
N GLN A 755 21.67 135.30 -36.90
CA GLN A 755 21.88 136.34 -37.93
C GLN A 755 20.60 136.76 -38.69
N GLY A 756 19.42 136.61 -38.07
CA GLY A 756 18.11 136.93 -38.66
C GLY A 756 17.55 138.34 -38.39
N ALA A 757 18.36 139.28 -37.91
CA ALA A 757 17.88 140.51 -37.27
C ALA A 757 17.51 141.69 -38.21
N HIS A 758 16.86 141.45 -39.36
CA HIS A 758 16.22 142.52 -40.14
C HIS A 758 15.14 142.00 -41.11
N LEU A 759 13.85 142.09 -40.74
CA LEU A 759 12.65 142.30 -41.59
C LEU A 759 11.36 141.95 -40.81
N ALA A 760 10.87 142.89 -40.00
CA ALA A 760 9.67 142.70 -39.19
C ALA A 760 8.38 143.14 -39.91
N GLN A 761 7.84 142.34 -40.84
CA GLN A 761 6.51 142.61 -41.41
C GLN A 761 5.61 141.40 -41.78
N ASP A 762 6.06 140.14 -41.67
CA ASP A 762 5.24 138.94 -42.04
C ASP A 762 4.79 138.06 -40.85
N ARG A 763 4.91 138.57 -39.63
CA ARG A 763 4.78 137.80 -38.38
C ARG A 763 3.42 137.11 -38.19
N GLY A 764 2.31 137.82 -38.44
CA GLY A 764 0.96 137.36 -38.08
C GLY A 764 0.40 136.15 -38.88
N LYS A 765 0.96 135.82 -40.04
CA LYS A 765 0.53 134.63 -40.82
C LYS A 765 1.25 133.34 -40.42
N LEU A 766 2.41 133.45 -39.78
CA LEU A 766 3.18 132.30 -39.33
C LEU A 766 2.77 131.84 -37.93
N GLU A 767 2.47 132.78 -37.02
CA GLU A 767 2.04 132.46 -35.64
C GLU A 767 0.78 131.57 -35.62
N ALA A 768 -0.26 131.91 -36.40
CA ALA A 768 -1.48 131.09 -36.49
C ALA A 768 -1.23 129.70 -37.10
N LYS A 769 -0.25 129.56 -37.99
CA LYS A 769 0.10 128.28 -38.62
C LYS A 769 0.94 127.39 -37.70
N ILE A 770 1.76 127.99 -36.84
CA ILE A 770 2.47 127.32 -35.75
C ILE A 770 1.48 126.84 -34.68
N GLU A 771 0.47 127.63 -34.33
CA GLU A 771 -0.57 127.25 -33.37
C GLU A 771 -1.38 126.03 -33.83
N VAL A 772 -1.84 126.01 -35.10
CA VAL A 772 -2.52 124.85 -35.69
C VAL A 772 -1.64 123.59 -35.65
N LEU A 773 -0.37 123.69 -36.09
CA LEU A 773 0.55 122.55 -36.07
C LEU A 773 0.91 122.10 -34.63
N THR A 774 0.91 123.00 -33.66
CA THR A 774 1.15 122.67 -32.24
C THR A 774 -0.03 121.88 -31.66
N ASN A 775 -1.26 122.31 -31.95
CA ASN A 775 -2.48 121.59 -31.57
C ASN A 775 -2.56 120.20 -32.26
N GLU A 776 -2.17 120.11 -33.54
CA GLU A 776 -2.09 118.83 -34.27
C GLU A 776 -1.04 117.88 -33.66
N ILE A 777 0.15 118.40 -33.30
CA ILE A 777 1.18 117.63 -32.57
C ILE A 777 0.68 117.19 -31.19
N GLU A 778 -0.12 117.99 -30.49
CA GLU A 778 -0.69 117.60 -29.19
C GLU A 778 -1.77 116.52 -29.33
N MET A 779 -2.62 116.59 -30.36
CA MET A 779 -3.56 115.50 -30.68
C MET A 779 -2.83 114.20 -31.05
N LEU A 780 -1.79 114.27 -31.89
CA LEU A 780 -0.98 113.10 -32.26
C LEU A 780 -0.23 112.50 -31.05
N LYS A 781 0.20 113.32 -30.08
CA LYS A 781 0.74 112.83 -28.80
C LYS A 781 -0.32 112.07 -27.98
N LYS A 782 -1.52 112.65 -27.82
CA LYS A 782 -2.64 112.02 -27.08
C LYS A 782 -3.09 110.71 -27.75
N GLN A 783 -3.13 110.66 -29.08
CA GLN A 783 -3.38 109.42 -29.82
C GLN A 783 -2.30 108.37 -29.55
N LYS A 784 -1.01 108.74 -29.68
CA LYS A 784 0.12 107.83 -29.38
C LYS A 784 0.09 107.30 -27.95
N GLU A 785 -0.36 108.10 -26.98
CA GLU A 785 -0.48 107.71 -25.59
C GLU A 785 -1.63 106.69 -25.39
N GLN A 786 -2.79 106.93 -26.00
CA GLN A 786 -3.90 105.97 -26.05
C GLN A 786 -3.52 104.66 -26.77
N ASP A 787 -2.77 104.74 -27.87
CA ASP A 787 -2.24 103.59 -28.58
C ASP A 787 -1.24 102.80 -27.70
N SER A 788 -0.38 103.51 -26.95
CA SER A 788 0.57 102.90 -26.01
C SER A 788 -0.14 102.16 -24.88
N ASP A 789 -1.18 102.75 -24.28
CA ASP A 789 -1.98 102.08 -23.24
C ASP A 789 -2.78 100.91 -23.81
N THR A 790 -3.30 101.04 -25.03
CA THR A 790 -3.93 99.93 -25.76
C THR A 790 -2.95 98.76 -25.99
N ILE A 791 -1.68 99.04 -26.28
CA ILE A 791 -0.63 98.02 -26.40
C ILE A 791 -0.30 97.40 -25.04
N LYS A 792 -0.20 98.19 -23.95
CA LYS A 792 0.01 97.66 -22.57
C LYS A 792 -1.12 96.70 -22.17
N ILE A 793 -2.38 97.06 -22.46
CA ILE A 793 -3.55 96.21 -22.20
C ILE A 793 -3.48 94.92 -23.03
N LYS A 794 -3.16 95.01 -24.33
CA LYS A 794 -3.00 93.83 -25.20
C LYS A 794 -1.87 92.91 -24.74
N ASN A 795 -0.72 93.45 -24.35
CA ASN A 795 0.39 92.66 -23.81
C ASN A 795 -0.03 91.92 -22.55
N LYS A 796 -0.68 92.61 -21.58
CA LYS A 796 -1.19 91.95 -20.37
C LYS A 796 -2.19 90.83 -20.69
N ILE A 797 -3.08 91.01 -21.66
CA ILE A 797 -4.00 89.95 -22.10
C ILE A 797 -3.23 88.74 -22.67
N VAL A 798 -2.16 88.98 -23.44
CA VAL A 798 -1.28 87.91 -23.96
C VAL A 798 -0.50 87.22 -22.83
N ASP A 799 -0.04 87.95 -21.81
CA ASP A 799 0.61 87.38 -20.62
C ASP A 799 -0.39 86.50 -19.82
N ASP A 800 -1.59 87.01 -19.53
CA ASP A 800 -2.66 86.29 -18.82
C ASP A 800 -3.12 85.04 -19.61
N GLN A 801 -3.17 85.12 -20.95
CA GLN A 801 -3.42 83.96 -21.83
C GLN A 801 -2.26 82.96 -21.82
N THR A 802 -1.01 83.43 -21.84
CA THR A 802 0.19 82.57 -21.82
C THR A 802 0.30 81.80 -20.50
N GLU A 803 0.03 82.47 -19.38
CA GLU A 803 -0.07 81.85 -18.05
C GLU A 803 -1.23 80.85 -17.95
N THR A 804 -2.37 81.14 -18.59
CA THR A 804 -3.49 80.19 -18.70
C THR A 804 -3.11 78.94 -19.51
N ILE A 805 -2.44 79.11 -20.65
CA ILE A 805 -1.93 78.00 -21.48
C ILE A 805 -0.88 77.17 -20.71
N ARG A 806 0.00 77.81 -19.93
CA ARG A 806 0.97 77.12 -19.07
C ARG A 806 0.26 76.22 -18.05
N ARG A 807 -0.72 76.74 -17.31
CA ARG A 807 -1.52 75.97 -16.33
C ARG A 807 -2.28 74.81 -16.98
N LEU A 808 -2.85 75.02 -18.18
CA LEU A 808 -3.52 73.96 -18.93
C LEU A 808 -2.54 72.86 -19.38
N LYS A 809 -1.34 73.22 -19.82
CA LYS A 809 -0.28 72.28 -20.20
C LYS A 809 0.23 71.47 -18.99
N GLU A 810 0.37 72.10 -17.84
CA GLU A 810 0.74 71.44 -16.58
C GLU A 810 -0.36 70.48 -16.09
N ALA A 811 -1.63 70.87 -16.17
CA ALA A 811 -2.76 70.01 -15.85
C ALA A 811 -2.87 68.82 -16.81
N LEU A 812 -2.59 69.01 -18.10
CA LEU A 812 -2.57 67.94 -19.10
C LEU A 812 -1.39 66.99 -18.88
N GLN A 813 -0.18 67.49 -18.62
CA GLN A 813 0.97 66.67 -18.25
C GLN A 813 0.74 65.89 -16.94
N GLY A 814 -0.03 66.45 -16.00
CA GLY A 814 -0.49 65.76 -14.80
C GLY A 814 -1.40 64.57 -15.12
N LYS A 815 -2.38 64.76 -16.02
CA LYS A 815 -3.24 63.68 -16.52
C LYS A 815 -2.46 62.62 -17.29
N ASP A 816 -1.52 63.00 -18.15
CA ASP A 816 -0.67 62.04 -18.89
C ASP A 816 0.15 61.16 -17.94
N LYS A 817 0.71 61.74 -16.86
CA LYS A 817 1.40 60.98 -15.80
C LYS A 817 0.45 60.03 -15.06
N GLN A 818 -0.78 60.47 -14.78
CA GLN A 818 -1.80 59.63 -14.13
C GLN A 818 -2.23 58.46 -15.04
N ILE A 819 -2.45 58.71 -16.33
CA ILE A 819 -2.79 57.69 -17.33
C ILE A 819 -1.66 56.66 -17.47
N ARG A 820 -0.39 57.09 -17.51
CA ARG A 820 0.77 56.18 -17.53
C ARG A 820 0.81 55.32 -16.28
N LYS A 821 0.67 55.91 -15.08
CA LYS A 821 0.64 55.15 -13.82
C LYS A 821 -0.50 54.14 -13.78
N GLN A 822 -1.70 54.50 -14.24
CA GLN A 822 -2.83 53.57 -14.35
C GLN A 822 -2.60 52.46 -15.39
N HIS A 823 -1.87 52.76 -16.48
CA HIS A 823 -1.51 51.76 -17.47
C HIS A 823 -0.45 50.79 -16.93
N GLU A 824 0.55 51.30 -16.21
CA GLU A 824 1.56 50.51 -15.48
C GLU A 824 0.89 49.61 -14.43
N GLU A 825 -0.01 50.16 -13.59
CA GLU A 825 -0.81 49.40 -12.61
C GLU A 825 -1.66 48.30 -13.26
N ASN A 826 -2.32 48.59 -14.39
CA ASN A 826 -3.10 47.60 -15.14
C ASN A 826 -2.21 46.53 -15.78
N MET A 827 -1.03 46.88 -16.30
CA MET A 827 -0.07 45.91 -16.84
C MET A 827 0.49 45.01 -15.74
N GLU A 828 0.74 45.54 -14.55
CA GLU A 828 1.19 44.76 -13.39
C GLU A 828 0.09 43.79 -12.91
N ALA A 829 -1.16 44.28 -12.81
CA ALA A 829 -2.32 43.43 -12.53
C ALA A 829 -2.50 42.33 -13.59
N GLN A 830 -2.32 42.65 -14.88
CA GLN A 830 -2.42 41.66 -15.97
C GLN A 830 -1.33 40.59 -15.88
N LYS A 831 -0.07 40.95 -15.53
CA LYS A 831 0.99 39.96 -15.25
C LYS A 831 0.60 39.04 -14.08
N ILE A 832 0.09 39.61 -12.99
CA ILE A 832 -0.33 38.84 -11.80
C ILE A 832 -1.46 37.87 -12.16
N PHE A 833 -2.46 38.30 -12.94
CA PHE A 833 -3.51 37.40 -13.42
C PHE A 833 -2.98 36.33 -14.39
N GLN A 834 -1.98 36.63 -15.23
CA GLN A 834 -1.35 35.61 -16.08
C GLN A 834 -0.64 34.55 -15.24
N VAL A 835 0.19 34.95 -14.26
CA VAL A 835 0.86 34.01 -13.33
C VAL A 835 -0.17 33.17 -12.57
N GLN A 836 -1.28 33.75 -12.12
CA GLN A 836 -2.36 33.01 -11.47
C GLN A 836 -3.08 32.04 -12.43
N LEU A 837 -3.17 32.33 -13.73
CA LEU A 837 -3.69 31.39 -14.72
C LEU A 837 -2.71 30.24 -14.95
N ASP A 838 -1.41 30.54 -15.07
CA ASP A 838 -0.34 29.57 -15.29
C ASP A 838 -0.17 28.61 -14.07
N GLU A 839 -0.31 29.15 -12.85
CA GLU A 839 -0.41 28.36 -11.61
C GLU A 839 -1.66 27.47 -11.58
N LYS A 840 -2.76 27.89 -12.21
CA LYS A 840 -4.00 27.09 -12.26
C LYS A 840 -3.98 26.04 -13.36
N THR A 841 -3.33 26.28 -14.49
CA THR A 841 -3.11 25.23 -15.50
C THR A 841 -2.16 24.16 -14.99
N THR A 842 -1.05 24.52 -14.35
CA THR A 842 -0.13 23.54 -13.74
C THR A 842 -0.80 22.72 -12.63
N GLN A 843 -1.64 23.35 -11.79
CA GLN A 843 -2.45 22.62 -10.79
C GLN A 843 -3.48 21.67 -11.43
N LEU A 844 -4.04 22.00 -12.60
CA LEU A 844 -4.94 21.12 -13.35
C LEU A 844 -4.18 19.95 -14.01
N GLU A 845 -3.01 20.21 -14.59
CA GLU A 845 -2.11 19.20 -15.16
C GLU A 845 -1.66 18.20 -14.08
N GLU A 846 -1.24 18.67 -12.91
CA GLU A 846 -0.94 17.83 -11.75
C GLU A 846 -2.14 16.93 -11.34
N ILE A 847 -3.37 17.45 -11.42
CA ILE A 847 -4.58 16.69 -11.05
C ILE A 847 -4.93 15.68 -12.15
N MET A 848 -4.73 16.01 -13.42
CA MET A 848 -4.90 15.07 -14.54
C MET A 848 -3.86 13.94 -14.48
N GLU A 849 -2.59 14.26 -14.27
CA GLU A 849 -1.50 13.27 -14.15
C GLU A 849 -1.66 12.36 -12.91
N LYS A 850 -2.32 12.86 -11.85
CA LYS A 850 -2.74 12.03 -10.69
C LYS A 850 -3.97 11.18 -11.01
N LEU A 851 -4.92 11.67 -11.81
CA LEU A 851 -6.10 10.92 -12.26
C LEU A 851 -5.72 9.78 -13.22
N GLU A 852 -4.78 10.03 -14.13
CA GLU A 852 -4.28 9.04 -15.09
C GLU A 852 -3.60 7.87 -14.36
N ARG A 853 -2.64 8.13 -13.45
CA ARG A 853 -2.03 7.09 -12.61
C ARG A 853 -3.04 6.28 -11.79
N GLN A 854 -4.11 6.92 -11.30
CA GLN A 854 -5.19 6.19 -10.60
C GLN A 854 -6.06 5.35 -11.56
N ASN A 855 -6.17 5.76 -12.83
CA ASN A 855 -6.90 5.01 -13.85
C ASN A 855 -6.06 3.85 -14.43
N GLU A 856 -4.74 4.00 -14.56
CA GLU A 856 -3.78 2.94 -14.85
C GLU A 856 -3.82 1.87 -13.76
N ARG A 857 -3.62 2.26 -12.50
CA ARG A 857 -3.70 1.34 -11.34
C ARG A 857 -5.05 0.62 -11.23
N LYS A 858 -6.13 1.28 -11.65
CA LYS A 858 -7.48 0.70 -11.73
C LYS A 858 -7.63 -0.30 -12.89
N GLN A 859 -6.83 -0.20 -13.94
CA GLN A 859 -6.74 -1.21 -15.01
C GLN A 859 -5.88 -2.39 -14.57
N GLU A 860 -4.72 -2.15 -13.95
CA GLU A 860 -3.89 -3.20 -13.32
C GLU A 860 -4.71 -4.06 -12.33
N LEU A 861 -5.42 -3.39 -11.40
CA LEU A 861 -6.27 -4.07 -10.42
C LEU A 861 -7.47 -4.80 -11.03
N LYS A 862 -7.92 -4.40 -12.22
CA LYS A 862 -8.94 -5.16 -12.98
C LYS A 862 -8.33 -6.40 -13.63
N GLN A 863 -7.16 -6.28 -14.23
CA GLN A 863 -6.46 -7.41 -14.87
C GLN A 863 -6.12 -8.48 -13.83
N LEU A 864 -5.49 -8.09 -12.72
CA LEU A 864 -5.22 -8.97 -11.58
C LEU A 864 -6.50 -9.64 -11.04
N LEU A 865 -7.63 -8.93 -11.02
CA LEU A 865 -8.92 -9.49 -10.59
C LEU A 865 -9.51 -10.47 -11.60
N GLU A 866 -9.19 -10.35 -12.90
CA GLU A 866 -9.59 -11.33 -13.91
C GLU A 866 -8.69 -12.57 -13.87
N GLU A 867 -7.37 -12.39 -13.77
CA GLU A 867 -6.38 -13.47 -13.55
C GLU A 867 -6.76 -14.30 -12.31
N LYS A 868 -7.10 -13.65 -11.18
CA LYS A 868 -7.56 -14.35 -9.98
C LYS A 868 -8.96 -14.98 -10.08
N LYS A 869 -9.79 -14.64 -11.07
CA LYS A 869 -11.01 -15.42 -11.40
C LYS A 869 -10.69 -16.68 -12.19
N VAL A 870 -9.75 -16.61 -13.14
CA VAL A 870 -9.28 -17.75 -13.93
C VAL A 870 -8.65 -18.79 -13.00
N GLU A 871 -7.70 -18.39 -12.16
CA GLU A 871 -7.14 -19.27 -11.11
C GLU A 871 -8.23 -19.89 -10.23
N LEU A 872 -9.27 -19.12 -9.85
CA LEU A 872 -10.41 -19.63 -9.07
C LEU A 872 -11.34 -20.55 -9.86
N ALA A 873 -11.36 -20.50 -11.18
CA ALA A 873 -12.07 -21.46 -12.03
C ALA A 873 -11.26 -22.76 -12.14
N ASP A 874 -9.95 -22.65 -12.38
CA ASP A 874 -9.06 -23.80 -12.52
C ASP A 874 -8.93 -24.59 -11.22
N ILE A 875 -8.81 -23.91 -10.07
CA ILE A 875 -8.86 -24.55 -8.75
C ILE A 875 -10.19 -25.27 -8.51
N LYS A 876 -11.34 -24.73 -8.98
CA LYS A 876 -12.64 -25.41 -8.90
C LYS A 876 -12.72 -26.62 -9.83
N ASN A 877 -12.14 -26.54 -11.02
CA ASN A 877 -12.08 -27.63 -11.99
C ASN A 877 -11.17 -28.77 -11.49
N ALA A 878 -9.99 -28.44 -10.96
CA ALA A 878 -9.10 -29.39 -10.29
C ALA A 878 -9.79 -30.05 -9.09
N HIS A 879 -10.49 -29.27 -8.24
CA HIS A 879 -11.23 -29.81 -7.10
C HIS A 879 -12.44 -30.66 -7.51
N SER A 880 -13.13 -30.34 -8.61
CA SER A 880 -14.25 -31.17 -9.11
C SER A 880 -13.72 -32.49 -9.70
N ALA A 881 -12.65 -32.45 -10.50
CA ALA A 881 -11.96 -33.63 -11.01
C ALA A 881 -11.43 -34.52 -9.87
N LEU A 882 -10.80 -33.93 -8.84
CA LEU A 882 -10.35 -34.66 -7.66
C LEU A 882 -11.52 -35.30 -6.91
N ARG A 883 -12.66 -34.60 -6.77
CA ARG A 883 -13.88 -35.14 -6.15
C ARG A 883 -14.43 -36.33 -6.93
N MET A 884 -14.47 -36.28 -8.27
CA MET A 884 -14.89 -37.41 -9.10
C MET A 884 -13.92 -38.60 -8.96
N ARG A 885 -12.60 -38.35 -8.95
CA ARG A 885 -11.58 -39.39 -8.71
C ARG A 885 -11.73 -40.02 -7.31
N TRP A 886 -12.09 -39.25 -6.28
CA TRP A 886 -12.40 -39.78 -4.95
C TRP A 886 -13.70 -40.55 -4.88
N GLN A 887 -14.75 -40.11 -5.58
CA GLN A 887 -16.02 -40.84 -5.67
C GLN A 887 -15.81 -42.22 -6.31
N GLY A 888 -15.13 -42.30 -7.46
CA GLY A 888 -14.81 -43.58 -8.10
C GLY A 888 -13.97 -44.51 -7.21
N LYS A 889 -13.04 -43.96 -6.41
CA LYS A 889 -12.32 -44.75 -5.37
C LYS A 889 -13.25 -45.25 -4.26
N GLY A 890 -14.22 -44.46 -3.83
CA GLY A 890 -15.24 -44.85 -2.84
C GLY A 890 -16.19 -45.94 -3.37
N GLU A 891 -16.56 -45.86 -4.64
CA GLU A 891 -17.36 -46.89 -5.33
C GLU A 891 -16.58 -48.21 -5.47
N LEU A 892 -15.29 -48.15 -5.85
CA LEU A 892 -14.39 -49.32 -5.87
C LEU A 892 -14.18 -49.93 -4.47
N LEU A 893 -14.01 -49.11 -3.43
CA LEU A 893 -13.93 -49.59 -2.04
C LEU A 893 -15.23 -50.27 -1.62
N SER A 894 -16.39 -49.71 -1.98
CA SER A 894 -17.70 -50.31 -1.70
C SER A 894 -17.87 -51.67 -2.39
N GLN A 895 -17.38 -51.82 -3.63
CA GLN A 895 -17.37 -53.09 -4.34
C GLN A 895 -16.45 -54.12 -3.66
N LEU A 896 -15.25 -53.71 -3.24
CA LEU A 896 -14.32 -54.56 -2.51
C LEU A 896 -14.86 -54.99 -1.14
N GLU A 897 -15.52 -54.09 -0.40
CA GLU A 897 -16.21 -54.42 0.85
C GLU A 897 -17.32 -55.47 0.65
N VAL A 898 -18.09 -55.37 -0.44
CA VAL A 898 -19.11 -56.37 -0.78
C VAL A 898 -18.46 -57.72 -1.13
N GLN A 899 -17.38 -57.73 -1.91
CA GLN A 899 -16.64 -58.96 -2.22
C GLN A 899 -16.02 -59.61 -0.98
N VAL A 900 -15.40 -58.83 -0.09
CA VAL A 900 -14.83 -59.31 1.18
C VAL A 900 -15.91 -59.85 2.10
N ARG A 901 -17.10 -59.22 2.13
CA ARG A 901 -18.26 -59.69 2.90
C ARG A 901 -18.79 -61.03 2.37
N GLN A 902 -19.01 -61.15 1.05
CA GLN A 902 -19.39 -62.40 0.40
C GLN A 902 -18.35 -63.51 0.61
N MET A 903 -17.06 -63.17 0.51
CA MET A 903 -15.97 -64.10 0.77
C MET A 903 -16.00 -64.59 2.22
N LYS A 904 -16.17 -63.69 3.20
CA LYS A 904 -16.32 -64.05 4.61
C LYS A 904 -17.55 -64.94 4.83
N GLU A 905 -18.72 -64.58 4.33
CA GLU A 905 -19.93 -65.41 4.42
C GLU A 905 -19.70 -66.82 3.84
N SER A 906 -18.92 -66.94 2.77
CA SER A 906 -18.51 -68.24 2.21
C SER A 906 -17.56 -69.04 3.12
N PHE A 907 -16.70 -68.37 3.89
CA PHE A 907 -15.83 -69.00 4.88
C PHE A 907 -16.62 -69.40 6.14
N ASP A 908 -17.42 -68.50 6.69
CA ASP A 908 -18.30 -68.76 7.85
C ASP A 908 -19.25 -69.95 7.57
N MET A 909 -19.73 -70.12 6.33
CA MET A 909 -20.51 -71.31 5.91
C MET A 909 -19.67 -72.59 5.77
N LYS A 910 -18.42 -72.51 5.32
CA LYS A 910 -17.51 -73.68 5.27
C LYS A 910 -17.10 -74.12 6.67
N GLU A 911 -16.80 -73.17 7.55
CA GLU A 911 -16.46 -73.44 8.95
C GLU A 911 -17.63 -74.12 9.68
N LYS A 912 -18.86 -73.61 9.53
CA LYS A 912 -20.06 -74.27 10.09
C LYS A 912 -20.19 -75.72 9.64
N LYS A 913 -20.03 -76.02 8.35
CA LYS A 913 -20.07 -77.40 7.83
C LYS A 913 -18.98 -78.29 8.44
N LEU A 914 -17.74 -77.79 8.52
CA LEU A 914 -16.63 -78.53 9.13
C LEU A 914 -16.85 -78.76 10.64
N ILE A 915 -17.48 -77.82 11.34
CA ILE A 915 -17.88 -77.97 12.75
C ILE A 915 -18.99 -79.02 12.88
N GLU A 916 -20.00 -79.03 12.00
CA GLU A 916 -21.07 -80.04 11.98
C GLU A 916 -20.53 -81.44 11.69
N GLU A 917 -19.65 -81.60 10.68
CA GLU A 917 -18.97 -82.86 10.37
C GLU A 917 -18.09 -83.35 11.52
N ARG A 918 -17.30 -82.45 12.14
CA ARG A 918 -16.50 -82.74 13.33
C ARG A 918 -17.37 -83.19 14.51
N ASN A 919 -18.47 -82.48 14.79
CA ASN A 919 -19.37 -82.81 15.89
C ASN A 919 -20.07 -84.16 15.67
N LYS A 920 -20.50 -84.44 14.43
CA LYS A 920 -21.07 -85.73 14.04
C LYS A 920 -20.07 -86.87 14.21
N SER A 921 -18.81 -86.66 13.80
CA SER A 921 -17.71 -87.61 13.99
C SER A 921 -17.41 -87.87 15.48
N LEU A 922 -17.30 -86.81 16.28
CA LEU A 922 -17.14 -86.90 17.74
C LEU A 922 -18.30 -87.63 18.43
N GLN A 923 -19.53 -87.46 17.94
CA GLN A 923 -20.69 -88.17 18.48
C GLN A 923 -20.69 -89.66 18.09
N THR A 924 -20.30 -90.01 16.86
CA THR A 924 -20.07 -91.44 16.51
C THR A 924 -18.93 -92.06 17.31
N GLN A 925 -17.87 -91.30 17.62
CA GLN A 925 -16.78 -91.74 18.48
C GLN A 925 -17.26 -92.00 19.92
N ARG A 926 -18.06 -91.11 20.50
CA ARG A 926 -18.65 -91.32 21.84
C ARG A 926 -19.49 -92.59 21.90
N ILE A 927 -20.41 -92.78 20.95
CA ILE A 927 -21.27 -93.98 20.87
C ILE A 927 -20.43 -95.26 20.74
N ALA A 928 -19.28 -95.22 20.05
CA ALA A 928 -18.37 -96.36 19.97
C ALA A 928 -17.64 -96.62 21.30
N VAL A 929 -17.19 -95.58 22.00
CA VAL A 929 -16.52 -95.70 23.32
C VAL A 929 -17.49 -96.14 24.42
N GLU A 930 -18.75 -95.69 24.36
CA GLU A 930 -19.84 -96.11 25.26
C GLU A 930 -20.11 -97.62 25.08
N LYS A 931 -20.25 -98.11 23.84
CA LYS A 931 -20.39 -99.54 23.55
C LYS A 931 -19.19 -100.38 23.99
N LEU A 932 -17.97 -99.86 23.87
CA LEU A 932 -16.78 -100.53 24.40
C LEU A 932 -16.83 -100.62 25.93
N HIS A 933 -17.28 -99.57 26.63
CA HIS A 933 -17.49 -99.61 28.08
C HIS A 933 -18.60 -100.58 28.50
N GLU A 934 -19.71 -100.65 27.75
CA GLU A 934 -20.76 -101.65 28.00
C GLU A 934 -20.22 -103.09 27.86
N MET A 935 -19.43 -103.35 26.82
CA MET A 935 -18.79 -104.63 26.56
C MET A 935 -17.73 -104.99 27.62
N ASP A 936 -16.85 -104.06 27.98
CA ASP A 936 -15.84 -104.26 29.03
C ASP A 936 -16.48 -104.50 30.41
N ASN A 937 -17.60 -103.82 30.72
CA ASN A 937 -18.37 -104.06 31.94
C ASN A 937 -19.07 -105.42 31.92
N ALA A 938 -19.54 -105.89 30.76
CA ALA A 938 -20.10 -107.23 30.60
C ALA A 938 -19.03 -108.32 30.79
N PHE A 939 -17.85 -108.17 30.16
CA PHE A 939 -16.71 -109.06 30.37
C PHE A 939 -16.24 -109.07 31.83
N ARG A 940 -16.19 -107.91 32.49
CA ARG A 940 -15.79 -107.82 33.90
C ARG A 940 -16.78 -108.57 34.81
N LYS A 941 -18.09 -108.38 34.62
CA LYS A 941 -19.11 -109.14 35.35
C LYS A 941 -19.05 -110.64 35.07
N GLN A 942 -18.74 -111.05 33.85
CA GLN A 942 -18.55 -112.46 33.50
C GLN A 942 -17.33 -113.06 34.21
N LEU A 943 -16.22 -112.30 34.29
CA LEU A 943 -15.01 -112.69 35.01
C LEU A 943 -15.25 -112.76 36.52
N GLU A 944 -15.91 -111.76 37.11
CA GLU A 944 -16.30 -111.71 38.52
C GLU A 944 -17.20 -112.90 38.89
N SER A 945 -18.21 -113.20 38.07
CA SER A 945 -19.09 -114.36 38.24
C SER A 945 -18.34 -115.70 38.12
N MET A 946 -17.41 -115.81 37.18
CA MET A 946 -16.56 -117.00 37.02
C MET A 946 -15.64 -117.21 38.22
N LEU A 947 -15.02 -116.14 38.73
CA LEU A 947 -14.17 -116.18 39.91
C LEU A 947 -14.97 -116.53 41.18
N ALA A 948 -16.18 -116.01 41.34
CA ALA A 948 -17.08 -116.37 42.44
C ALA A 948 -17.44 -117.86 42.41
N ALA A 949 -17.80 -118.42 41.25
CA ALA A 949 -18.09 -119.85 41.10
C ALA A 949 -16.87 -120.73 41.47
N HIS A 950 -15.66 -120.37 41.02
CA HIS A 950 -14.44 -121.10 41.41
C HIS A 950 -14.14 -120.97 42.93
N GLN A 951 -14.49 -119.86 43.58
CA GLN A 951 -14.36 -119.73 45.03
C GLN A 951 -15.37 -120.60 45.78
N GLU A 952 -16.61 -120.73 45.29
CA GLU A 952 -17.61 -121.65 45.85
C GLU A 952 -17.20 -123.12 45.66
N GLU A 953 -16.67 -123.51 44.50
CA GLU A 953 -16.12 -124.86 44.25
C GLU A 953 -14.93 -125.17 45.19
N LEU A 954 -14.02 -124.23 45.39
CA LEU A 954 -12.89 -124.39 46.32
C LEU A 954 -13.35 -124.52 47.78
N LEU A 955 -14.41 -123.79 48.19
CA LEU A 955 -15.02 -123.93 49.51
C LEU A 955 -15.72 -125.29 49.68
N GLN A 956 -16.44 -125.77 48.65
CA GLN A 956 -17.05 -127.10 48.67
C GLN A 956 -15.99 -128.21 48.80
N LEU A 957 -14.91 -128.14 48.01
CA LEU A 957 -13.79 -129.08 48.07
C LEU A 957 -13.03 -129.04 49.41
N ALA A 958 -12.94 -127.87 50.06
CA ALA A 958 -12.39 -127.74 51.40
C ALA A 958 -13.27 -128.44 52.44
N ASN A 959 -14.58 -128.12 52.46
CA ASN A 959 -15.55 -128.71 53.37
C ASN A 959 -15.66 -130.24 53.21
N GLU A 960 -15.55 -130.76 51.99
CA GLU A 960 -15.59 -132.21 51.73
C GLU A 960 -14.30 -132.91 52.18
N LYS A 961 -13.13 -132.26 52.05
CA LYS A 961 -11.89 -132.77 52.65
C LYS A 961 -11.92 -132.74 54.17
N GLU A 962 -12.50 -131.72 54.79
CA GLU A 962 -12.66 -131.64 56.24
C GLU A 962 -13.51 -132.79 56.76
N LYS A 963 -14.66 -133.07 56.13
CA LYS A 963 -15.48 -134.28 56.43
C LYS A 963 -14.72 -135.60 56.25
N GLN A 964 -13.84 -135.71 55.25
CA GLN A 964 -13.02 -136.90 55.06
C GLN A 964 -11.96 -137.05 56.17
N ILE A 965 -11.45 -135.95 56.72
CA ILE A 965 -10.56 -135.94 57.88
C ILE A 965 -11.32 -136.31 59.16
N GLU A 966 -12.52 -135.75 59.39
CA GLU A 966 -13.40 -136.14 60.50
C GLU A 966 -13.73 -137.64 60.47
N ALA A 967 -14.20 -138.16 59.33
CA ALA A 967 -14.53 -139.58 59.16
C ALA A 967 -13.30 -140.52 59.17
N ALA A 968 -12.08 -139.98 59.06
CA ALA A 968 -10.84 -140.73 59.31
C ALA A 968 -10.49 -140.73 60.80
N ASN A 969 -10.63 -139.59 61.48
CA ASN A 969 -10.40 -139.44 62.92
C ASN A 969 -11.38 -140.28 63.75
N GLU A 970 -12.66 -140.36 63.36
CA GLU A 970 -13.63 -141.27 63.99
C GLU A 970 -13.18 -142.74 63.91
N LYS A 971 -12.65 -143.18 62.76
CA LYS A 971 -12.14 -144.55 62.59
C LYS A 971 -10.90 -144.82 63.45
N VAL A 972 -10.01 -143.84 63.58
CA VAL A 972 -8.86 -143.93 64.51
C VAL A 972 -9.37 -144.05 65.95
N TYR A 973 -10.36 -143.24 66.34
CA TYR A 973 -10.97 -143.29 67.68
C TYR A 973 -11.60 -144.67 67.99
N TYR A 974 -12.34 -145.26 67.03
CA TYR A 974 -12.87 -146.62 67.20
C TYR A 974 -11.75 -147.67 67.40
N VAL A 975 -10.65 -147.61 66.62
CA VAL A 975 -9.51 -148.53 66.76
C VAL A 975 -8.76 -148.31 68.08
N GLU A 976 -8.62 -147.07 68.55
CA GLU A 976 -8.05 -146.78 69.87
C GLU A 976 -8.91 -147.36 71.01
N GLU A 977 -10.25 -147.30 70.89
CA GLU A 977 -11.15 -147.82 71.92
C GLU A 977 -11.20 -149.37 71.91
N GLU A 978 -11.13 -150.02 70.74
CA GLU A 978 -10.90 -151.47 70.64
C GLU A 978 -9.56 -151.88 71.27
N MET A 979 -8.48 -151.12 71.03
CA MET A 979 -7.19 -151.34 71.70
C MET A 979 -7.28 -151.18 73.22
N ARG A 980 -8.03 -150.20 73.74
CA ARG A 980 -8.26 -150.05 75.19
C ARG A 980 -9.00 -151.23 75.78
N GLN A 981 -10.01 -151.77 75.08
CA GLN A 981 -10.74 -152.96 75.52
C GLN A 981 -9.82 -154.19 75.57
N LEU A 982 -8.99 -154.44 74.53
CA LEU A 982 -8.00 -155.52 74.53
C LEU A 982 -6.94 -155.38 75.64
N LEU A 983 -6.50 -154.16 75.95
CA LEU A 983 -5.59 -153.88 77.08
C LEU A 983 -6.27 -154.14 78.43
N GLN A 984 -7.56 -153.83 78.56
CA GLN A 984 -8.34 -154.10 79.77
C GLN A 984 -8.59 -155.61 79.96
N GLU A 985 -8.88 -156.36 78.90
CA GLU A 985 -9.02 -157.82 78.96
C GLU A 985 -7.70 -158.52 79.32
N THR A 986 -6.58 -158.12 78.72
CA THR A 986 -5.26 -158.68 79.05
C THR A 986 -4.83 -158.37 80.49
N ALA A 987 -5.13 -157.16 80.99
CA ALA A 987 -4.94 -156.82 82.41
C ALA A 987 -5.81 -157.68 83.36
N ASN A 988 -7.08 -157.92 83.02
CA ASN A 988 -7.97 -158.78 83.78
C ASN A 988 -7.50 -160.25 83.78
N ASN A 989 -7.06 -160.77 82.63
CA ASN A 989 -6.51 -162.12 82.52
C ASN A 989 -5.23 -162.31 83.35
N LYS A 990 -4.33 -161.31 83.38
CA LYS A 990 -3.15 -161.31 84.27
C LYS A 990 -3.57 -161.39 85.74
N LYS A 991 -4.54 -160.57 86.16
CA LYS A 991 -5.06 -160.53 87.54
C LYS A 991 -5.71 -161.86 87.96
N ALA A 992 -6.37 -162.55 87.04
CA ALA A 992 -6.89 -163.90 87.26
C ALA A 992 -5.77 -164.96 87.41
N MET A 993 -4.68 -164.85 86.65
CA MET A 993 -3.51 -165.74 86.77
C MET A 993 -2.78 -165.55 88.11
N GLU A 994 -2.53 -164.31 88.53
CA GLU A 994 -1.92 -164.01 89.84
C GLU A 994 -2.72 -164.59 91.01
N ASN A 995 -4.05 -164.53 90.95
CA ASN A 995 -4.93 -165.09 91.96
C ASN A 995 -4.92 -166.64 92.01
N LYS A 996 -4.66 -167.32 90.88
CA LYS A 996 -4.43 -168.78 90.89
C LYS A 996 -3.10 -169.13 91.56
N ILE A 997 -2.05 -168.36 91.30
CA ILE A 997 -0.72 -168.56 91.90
C ILE A 997 -0.80 -168.42 93.43
N ARG A 998 -1.42 -167.35 93.96
CA ARG A 998 -1.56 -167.14 95.43
C ARG A 998 -2.29 -168.29 96.14
N ARG A 999 -3.28 -168.92 95.50
CA ARG A 999 -3.99 -170.09 96.04
C ARG A 999 -3.10 -171.33 96.12
N LEU A 1000 -2.24 -171.55 95.12
CA LEU A 1000 -1.23 -172.61 95.15
C LEU A 1000 -0.18 -172.36 96.23
N THR A 1001 0.20 -171.10 96.49
CA THR A 1001 1.15 -170.75 97.56
C THR A 1001 0.59 -170.98 98.96
N HIS A 1002 -0.71 -170.76 99.21
CA HIS A 1002 -1.32 -171.12 100.51
C HIS A 1002 -1.36 -172.63 100.72
N ALA A 1003 -1.87 -173.39 99.73
CA ALA A 1003 -2.02 -174.84 99.83
C ALA A 1003 -0.69 -175.63 100.01
N LEU A 1004 0.45 -174.98 99.79
CA LEU A 1004 1.79 -175.54 100.02
C LEU A 1004 2.35 -175.27 101.42
N ASN A 1005 1.90 -174.22 102.12
CA ASN A 1005 2.31 -173.95 103.50
C ASN A 1005 1.50 -174.80 104.50
N ASP A 1006 0.21 -175.03 104.24
CA ASP A 1006 -0.68 -175.75 105.14
C ASP A 1006 -0.32 -177.25 105.31
N LEU A 1007 0.50 -177.80 104.40
CA LEU A 1007 1.05 -179.16 104.46
C LEU A 1007 2.33 -179.29 105.31
N GLN A 1008 2.77 -178.24 106.01
CA GLN A 1008 4.03 -178.22 106.76
C GLN A 1008 3.85 -178.12 108.29
N GLN A 1009 2.67 -178.43 108.83
CA GLN A 1009 2.37 -178.24 110.27
C GLN A 1009 1.69 -179.39 111.04
N ASP A 1010 1.29 -180.50 110.40
CA ASP A 1010 0.87 -181.74 111.07
C ASP A 1010 1.30 -182.97 110.25
N LEU A 1011 1.94 -183.94 110.92
CA LEU A 1011 2.58 -185.19 110.40
C LEU A 1011 3.84 -185.02 109.51
#